data_AF-A0A3B5LXQ5-F1
#
_entry.id   AF-A0A3B5LXQ5-F1
#
_cell.length_a   1.000
_cell.length_b   1.000
_cell.length_c   1.000
_cell.angle_alpha   90.00
_cell.angle_beta   90.00
_cell.angle_gamma   90.00
#
_symmetry.space_group_name_H-M   'P 1'
#
loop_
_entity.id
_entity.type
_entity.pdbx_description
1 polymer ?
#
loop_
_entity_poly.entity_id
_entity_poly.type
_entity_poly.pdbx_seq_one_letter_code
_entity_poly.pdbx_strand_id
1 'polypeptide(L)'
;MQNHCVVPDCPSGISDFQALFRFPRDPNRLQKWVEQCQRDDLKEKSAEQLYKYYRLCGKHFEASAFDSSVLKADAVPSVFDGPSQPQRMKKAPAEPITETVQNVPEEDEEKKYFKTLLEVLLLLGEQSIPPFAPCNGKDDGLKSCNFQALLEYRLNCGDEVLKNKFDSSRQNCFSNELDTLITVCEQYVRSKVIEGVKQNGFFSLLTSEPVKISGEWCLPVFLRYVDQLKSHQEKFAGFLTFEGDENDLAEKLLSEMTDRWGLDMSQCRAQAHACSGTHSRKIKAFASKLVEKYPKAILTFRATNPLTLSLANSMGVSGVQLVLSTFKQIELFFSQSSLLQVEFEHAISIFYPDKEDKAEELKKISRTSWTRRNDGFEVALDVIEALLLCVDSVHDNEDMRWNDQVTHSALEISKALTDFEFIMALIVLKNVMVLIQAFGKNLQGKAVDIHSATASLTAVLQSLKEMSDNIDVYHDFFYDEAINLAATMEIPVKVPRFFLMKRQGEERSTQEDDYYKEQVTVPAVKHVIGEMNDLFSQDHIKGKKSTQPDEESVQVFSDDIPNAGSLSAELHCWWVKWSKKSKGETFPASLHDTLQLADVKFFPNVMTALRLLSILPTLALEDSSDVAFKRYRMYIENMPDNVKSKSLALFNINYDVGFDLDSMVELYQKTYPERQEVS
;
A
#
# COMPACT_ATOMS: atom_id res chain seq x y z
N MET A 1 27.82 -7.67 9.39
CA MET A 1 28.93 -8.39 8.73
C MET A 1 29.04 -7.83 7.32
N GLN A 2 30.23 -7.54 6.79
CA GLN A 2 30.33 -7.08 5.39
C GLN A 2 30.03 -8.26 4.45
N ASN A 3 29.09 -8.05 3.52
CA ASN A 3 28.67 -9.03 2.52
C ASN A 3 29.32 -8.76 1.14
N HIS A 4 30.44 -8.04 1.11
CA HIS A 4 31.20 -7.73 -0.10
C HIS A 4 32.67 -8.15 0.08
N CYS A 5 33.36 -8.36 -1.04
CA CYS A 5 34.80 -8.62 -1.06
C CYS A 5 35.59 -7.41 -0.55
N VAL A 6 36.65 -7.64 0.23
CA VAL A 6 37.49 -6.57 0.80
C VAL A 6 38.42 -5.90 -0.22
N VAL A 7 38.67 -6.55 -1.36
CA VAL A 7 39.52 -6.00 -2.43
C VAL A 7 38.81 -4.82 -3.08
N PRO A 8 39.46 -3.64 -3.18
CA PRO A 8 38.90 -2.47 -3.87
C PRO A 8 38.52 -2.83 -5.32
N ASP A 9 37.42 -2.27 -5.82
CA ASP A 9 36.92 -2.47 -7.19
C ASP A 9 36.53 -3.92 -7.57
N CYS A 10 36.41 -4.82 -6.59
CA CYS A 10 35.92 -6.17 -6.83
C CYS A 10 34.38 -6.18 -6.95
N PRO A 11 33.79 -6.56 -8.10
CA PRO A 11 32.33 -6.52 -8.32
C PRO A 11 31.55 -7.59 -7.52
N SER A 12 32.26 -8.50 -6.86
CA SER A 12 31.72 -9.59 -6.05
C SER A 12 31.11 -9.05 -4.74
N GLY A 13 29.87 -8.58 -4.86
CA GLY A 13 29.05 -8.01 -3.78
C GLY A 13 27.83 -7.23 -4.28
N ILE A 14 27.81 -6.84 -5.55
CA ILE A 14 26.70 -6.02 -6.14
C ILE A 14 25.90 -6.81 -7.19
N SER A 15 26.53 -7.76 -7.92
CA SER A 15 25.86 -8.49 -9.02
C SER A 15 26.11 -10.00 -9.10
N ASP A 16 27.13 -10.55 -8.42
CA ASP A 16 27.50 -11.97 -8.48
C ASP A 16 27.36 -12.67 -7.12
N PHE A 17 26.54 -13.74 -7.04
CA PHE A 17 26.44 -14.62 -5.87
C PHE A 17 27.66 -15.55 -5.77
N GLN A 18 28.81 -15.02 -5.35
CA GLN A 18 30.04 -15.81 -5.19
C GLN A 18 30.37 -16.08 -3.72
N ALA A 19 30.99 -17.23 -3.45
CA ALA A 19 31.40 -17.61 -2.11
C ALA A 19 32.42 -16.60 -1.53
N LEU A 20 32.10 -16.11 -0.33
CA LEU A 20 32.91 -15.17 0.45
C LEU A 20 33.62 -15.89 1.60
N PHE A 21 34.95 -15.88 1.57
CA PHE A 21 35.78 -16.57 2.55
C PHE A 21 36.22 -15.63 3.66
N ARG A 22 36.27 -16.14 4.89
CA ARG A 22 36.75 -15.39 6.05
C ARG A 22 38.28 -15.37 6.06
N PHE A 23 38.85 -14.30 6.57
CA PHE A 23 40.28 -14.26 6.86
C PHE A 23 40.66 -15.40 7.81
N PRO A 24 41.83 -16.06 7.62
CA PRO A 24 42.27 -17.16 8.48
C PRO A 24 42.63 -16.68 9.87
N ARG A 25 42.47 -17.53 10.88
CA ARG A 25 42.91 -17.27 12.26
C ARG A 25 44.40 -17.55 12.49
N ASP A 26 45.04 -18.27 11.57
CA ASP A 26 46.47 -18.52 11.62
C ASP A 26 47.24 -17.22 11.35
N PRO A 27 48.13 -16.78 12.26
CA PRO A 27 48.78 -15.47 12.16
C PRO A 27 49.70 -15.34 10.94
N ASN A 28 50.40 -16.41 10.54
CA ASN A 28 51.29 -16.38 9.38
C ASN A 28 50.51 -16.29 8.08
N ARG A 29 49.38 -17.00 7.98
CA ARG A 29 48.50 -16.98 6.81
C ARG A 29 47.68 -15.69 6.73
N LEU A 30 47.24 -15.17 7.87
CA LEU A 30 46.53 -13.91 7.98
C LEU A 30 47.37 -12.75 7.45
N GLN A 31 48.64 -12.69 7.88
CA GLN A 31 49.56 -11.66 7.43
C GLN A 31 49.72 -11.70 5.90
N LYS A 32 49.89 -12.88 5.31
CA LYS A 32 49.95 -13.04 3.84
C LYS A 32 48.67 -12.58 3.15
N TRP A 33 47.49 -12.90 3.68
CA TRP A 33 46.22 -12.45 3.09
C TRP A 33 46.10 -10.93 3.14
N VAL A 34 46.47 -10.30 4.26
CA VAL A 34 46.43 -8.84 4.43
C VAL A 34 47.42 -8.15 3.48
N GLU A 35 48.64 -8.65 3.37
CA GLU A 35 49.67 -8.12 2.46
C GLU A 35 49.22 -8.17 1.00
N GLN A 36 48.54 -9.25 0.59
CA GLN A 36 48.09 -9.43 -0.78
C GLN A 36 46.85 -8.61 -1.14
N CYS A 37 46.02 -8.22 -0.16
CA CYS A 37 44.85 -7.36 -0.40
C CYS A 37 45.18 -5.90 -0.76
N GLN A 38 46.47 -5.52 -0.76
CA GLN A 38 46.96 -4.18 -1.12
C GLN A 38 46.25 -3.02 -0.41
N ARG A 39 45.81 -3.26 0.84
CA ARG A 39 45.08 -2.30 1.68
C ARG A 39 45.82 -2.08 3.00
N ASP A 40 46.28 -0.85 3.20
CA ASP A 40 47.05 -0.50 4.41
C ASP A 40 46.19 -0.46 5.67
N ASP A 41 44.89 -0.15 5.55
CA ASP A 41 43.95 -0.11 6.68
C ASP A 41 43.73 -1.48 7.34
N LEU A 42 43.98 -2.57 6.62
CA LEU A 42 43.85 -3.93 7.15
C LEU A 42 45.05 -4.33 8.03
N LYS A 43 46.21 -3.67 7.88
CA LYS A 43 47.44 -3.99 8.62
C LYS A 43 47.34 -3.60 10.10
N GLU A 44 46.53 -2.60 10.42
CA GLU A 44 46.37 -2.07 11.78
C GLU A 44 45.26 -2.78 12.58
N LYS A 45 44.51 -3.70 11.96
CA LYS A 45 43.37 -4.40 12.58
C LYS A 45 43.78 -5.71 13.22
N SER A 46 43.10 -6.08 14.30
CA SER A 46 43.36 -7.35 14.98
C SER A 46 42.87 -8.57 14.18
N ALA A 47 43.48 -9.74 14.40
CA ALA A 47 43.07 -10.98 13.76
C ALA A 47 41.58 -11.33 13.98
N GLU A 48 41.06 -11.00 15.16
CA GLU A 48 39.66 -11.21 15.50
C GLU A 48 38.72 -10.27 14.72
N GLN A 49 39.13 -9.01 14.54
CA GLN A 49 38.39 -8.04 13.72
C GLN A 49 38.37 -8.46 12.25
N LEU A 50 39.52 -8.88 11.71
CA LEU A 50 39.65 -9.37 10.34
C LEU A 50 38.79 -10.62 10.08
N TYR A 51 38.83 -11.60 10.99
CA TYR A 51 38.00 -12.81 10.91
C TYR A 51 36.49 -12.49 10.97
N LYS A 52 36.09 -11.58 11.86
CA LYS A 52 34.67 -11.31 12.13
C LYS A 52 34.03 -10.45 11.04
N TYR A 53 34.72 -9.41 10.57
CA TYR A 53 34.10 -8.35 9.77
C TYR A 53 34.47 -8.36 8.28
N TYR A 54 35.58 -8.97 7.87
CA TYR A 54 36.09 -8.88 6.50
C TYR A 54 36.00 -10.20 5.74
N ARG A 55 35.80 -10.12 4.41
CA ARG A 55 35.65 -11.29 3.53
C ARG A 55 36.43 -11.10 2.23
N LEU A 56 36.92 -12.20 1.66
CA LEU A 56 37.57 -12.24 0.35
C LEU A 56 36.80 -13.19 -0.58
N CYS A 57 36.49 -12.77 -1.81
CA CYS A 57 35.79 -13.65 -2.76
C CYS A 57 36.74 -14.67 -3.41
N GLY A 58 36.17 -15.75 -3.92
CA GLY A 58 36.92 -16.83 -4.58
C GLY A 58 37.74 -16.42 -5.81
N LYS A 59 37.44 -15.29 -6.48
CA LYS A 59 38.17 -14.82 -7.68
C LYS A 59 39.64 -14.49 -7.40
N HIS A 60 40.00 -14.20 -6.15
CA HIS A 60 41.37 -13.86 -5.76
C HIS A 60 42.27 -15.06 -5.48
N PHE A 61 41.74 -16.28 -5.66
CA PHE A 61 42.48 -17.52 -5.48
C PHE A 61 42.57 -18.27 -6.81
N GLU A 62 43.73 -18.86 -7.09
CA GLU A 62 43.87 -19.80 -8.19
C GLU A 62 42.98 -21.04 -8.00
N ALA A 63 42.53 -21.63 -9.11
CA ALA A 63 41.70 -22.85 -9.08
C ALA A 63 42.37 -24.02 -8.33
N SER A 64 43.71 -24.05 -8.28
CA SER A 64 44.53 -25.03 -7.55
C SER A 64 44.41 -24.93 -6.01
N ALA A 65 43.96 -23.78 -5.50
CA ALA A 65 43.83 -23.47 -4.08
C ALA A 65 42.54 -24.05 -3.44
N PHE A 66 41.66 -24.62 -4.25
CA PHE A 66 40.40 -25.22 -3.81
C PHE A 66 40.48 -26.75 -3.78
N ASP A 67 39.80 -27.33 -2.81
CA ASP A 67 39.37 -28.72 -2.83
C ASP A 67 37.84 -28.73 -2.93
N SER A 68 37.33 -29.01 -4.13
CA SER A 68 35.93 -28.75 -4.53
C SER A 68 35.51 -27.27 -4.39
N SER A 69 34.73 -26.92 -3.36
CA SER A 69 34.23 -25.58 -3.04
C SER A 69 34.82 -24.97 -1.76
N VAL A 70 35.80 -25.65 -1.15
CA VAL A 70 36.44 -25.23 0.11
C VAL A 70 37.91 -24.86 -0.16
N LEU A 71 38.38 -23.77 0.46
CA LEU A 71 39.79 -23.37 0.39
C LEU A 71 40.67 -24.34 1.18
N LYS A 72 41.79 -24.76 0.58
CA LYS A 72 42.80 -25.56 1.29
C LYS A 72 43.39 -24.81 2.48
N ALA A 73 43.93 -25.55 3.45
CA ALA A 73 44.46 -24.99 4.71
C ALA A 73 45.68 -24.08 4.50
N ASP A 74 46.38 -24.22 3.38
CA ASP A 74 47.56 -23.46 2.96
C ASP A 74 47.27 -22.44 1.85
N ALA A 75 46.02 -22.32 1.37
CA ALA A 75 45.66 -21.41 0.29
C ALA A 75 45.89 -19.94 0.64
N VAL A 76 46.57 -19.20 -0.24
CA VAL A 76 46.81 -17.75 -0.14
C VAL A 76 46.27 -17.11 -1.41
N PRO A 77 45.60 -15.94 -1.34
CA PRO A 77 45.14 -15.26 -2.53
C PRO A 77 46.34 -14.79 -3.35
N SER A 78 46.33 -15.09 -4.65
CA SER A 78 47.42 -14.82 -5.59
C SER A 78 46.98 -14.06 -6.83
N VAL A 79 45.68 -13.86 -7.03
CA VAL A 79 45.12 -13.25 -8.24
C VAL A 79 44.55 -11.87 -7.89
N PHE A 80 45.31 -10.83 -8.25
CA PHE A 80 44.91 -9.43 -8.12
C PHE A 80 45.19 -8.75 -9.46
N ASP A 81 44.15 -8.29 -10.13
CA ASP A 81 44.29 -7.54 -11.38
C ASP A 81 44.71 -6.10 -11.03
N GLY A 82 45.95 -5.72 -11.35
CA GLY A 82 46.47 -4.37 -11.17
C GLY A 82 47.48 -3.99 -12.27
N PRO A 83 47.52 -2.72 -12.72
CA PRO A 83 48.33 -2.28 -13.84
C PRO A 83 49.84 -2.27 -13.49
N SER A 84 50.64 -2.70 -14.46
CA SER A 84 52.11 -2.78 -14.45
C SER A 84 52.81 -1.48 -14.00
N GLN A 85 53.70 -1.57 -13.00
CA GLN A 85 54.72 -0.54 -12.70
C GLN A 85 56.03 -0.79 -13.45
N PRO A 86 56.68 0.25 -14.03
CA PRO A 86 58.08 0.21 -14.43
C PRO A 86 59.03 0.68 -13.31
N GLN A 87 60.22 0.08 -13.31
CA GLN A 87 61.33 0.17 -12.35
C GLN A 87 61.97 1.57 -12.20
N ARG A 88 62.53 1.88 -11.01
CA ARG A 88 63.79 2.67 -10.91
C ARG A 88 64.54 2.55 -9.55
N MET A 89 65.83 2.90 -9.65
CA MET A 89 66.99 2.54 -8.84
C MET A 89 67.16 3.25 -7.47
N LYS A 90 67.92 2.56 -6.59
CA LYS A 90 68.82 2.95 -5.47
C LYS A 90 68.73 4.36 -4.83
N LYS A 91 68.62 4.35 -3.48
CA LYS A 91 68.64 5.45 -2.49
C LYS A 91 69.98 6.19 -2.33
N ALA A 92 69.88 7.48 -1.96
CA ALA A 92 70.79 8.28 -1.12
C ALA A 92 69.94 9.43 -0.46
N PRO A 93 70.37 10.05 0.67
CA PRO A 93 69.50 10.30 1.82
C PRO A 93 68.80 11.68 1.93
N ALA A 94 67.85 11.70 2.87
CA ALA A 94 66.82 12.69 3.18
C ALA A 94 67.29 14.07 3.68
N GLU A 95 66.46 15.08 3.44
CA GLU A 95 66.31 16.31 4.22
C GLU A 95 64.83 16.83 4.13
N PRO A 96 64.38 17.70 5.04
CA PRO A 96 63.09 17.54 5.73
C PRO A 96 61.87 18.19 5.08
N ILE A 97 60.74 17.63 5.50
CA ILE A 97 59.34 18.00 5.25
C ILE A 97 59.11 19.50 5.44
N THR A 98 58.54 20.14 4.42
CA THR A 98 57.70 21.33 4.59
C THR A 98 56.26 20.89 4.34
N GLU A 99 55.48 20.91 5.40
CA GLU A 99 54.03 20.73 5.37
C GLU A 99 53.43 21.73 4.37
N THR A 100 52.86 21.22 3.29
CA THR A 100 51.86 21.94 2.52
C THR A 100 50.55 21.20 2.71
N VAL A 101 49.69 21.79 3.53
CA VAL A 101 48.29 21.42 3.72
C VAL A 101 47.66 21.32 2.33
N GLN A 102 47.32 20.10 1.90
CA GLN A 102 46.45 19.90 0.75
C GLN A 102 45.02 20.14 1.21
N ASN A 103 44.46 21.28 0.80
CA ASN A 103 43.02 21.53 0.88
C ASN A 103 42.30 20.44 0.08
N VAL A 104 41.55 19.58 0.78
CA VAL A 104 40.44 18.83 0.18
C VAL A 104 39.44 19.86 -0.32
N PRO A 105 38.94 19.79 -1.58
CA PRO A 105 38.02 20.80 -2.08
C PRO A 105 36.75 20.85 -1.20
N GLU A 106 36.42 22.03 -0.68
CA GLU A 106 35.32 22.26 0.27
C GLU A 106 33.96 21.74 -0.24
N GLU A 107 33.76 21.71 -1.56
CA GLU A 107 32.58 21.15 -2.23
C GLU A 107 32.36 19.65 -1.96
N ASP A 108 33.43 18.85 -1.82
CA ASP A 108 33.30 17.40 -1.58
C ASP A 108 32.91 17.10 -0.12
N GLU A 109 33.35 17.92 0.82
CA GLU A 109 32.97 17.79 2.24
C GLU A 109 31.52 18.24 2.49
N GLU A 110 31.04 19.26 1.78
CA GLU A 110 29.63 19.67 1.83
C GLU A 110 28.68 18.60 1.29
N LYS A 111 29.02 17.99 0.15
CA LYS A 111 28.24 16.87 -0.39
C LYS A 111 28.17 15.71 0.59
N LYS A 112 29.30 15.30 1.18
CA LYS A 112 29.32 14.23 2.20
C LYS A 112 28.45 14.57 3.40
N TYR A 113 28.49 15.81 3.89
CA TYR A 113 27.65 16.26 4.99
C TYR A 113 26.16 16.08 4.69
N PHE A 114 25.69 16.53 3.53
CA PHE A 114 24.29 16.35 3.13
C PHE A 114 23.91 14.88 2.93
N LYS A 115 24.80 14.05 2.37
CA LYS A 115 24.57 12.59 2.28
C LYS A 115 24.32 11.99 3.67
N THR A 116 25.12 12.36 4.66
CA THR A 116 24.95 11.89 6.04
C THR A 116 23.60 12.31 6.64
N LEU A 117 23.17 13.56 6.41
CA LEU A 117 21.86 14.03 6.88
C LEU A 117 20.71 13.26 6.21
N LEU A 118 20.79 13.06 4.89
CA LEU A 118 19.79 12.33 4.11
C LEU A 118 19.70 10.87 4.53
N GLU A 119 20.83 10.20 4.78
CA GLU A 119 20.85 8.82 5.29
C GLU A 119 20.10 8.67 6.62
N VAL A 120 20.33 9.59 7.56
CA VAL A 120 19.66 9.55 8.86
C VAL A 120 18.15 9.77 8.69
N LEU A 121 17.76 10.71 7.82
CA LEU A 121 16.36 10.99 7.55
C LEU A 121 15.66 9.81 6.87
N LEU A 122 16.30 9.19 5.89
CA LEU A 122 15.77 8.02 5.20
C LEU A 122 15.61 6.85 6.17
N LEU A 123 16.61 6.58 7.02
CA LEU A 123 16.53 5.54 8.04
C LEU A 123 15.34 5.75 8.99
N LEU A 124 15.12 6.98 9.46
CA LEU A 124 13.95 7.32 10.26
C LEU A 124 12.64 7.07 9.50
N GLY A 125 12.62 7.45 8.22
CA GLY A 125 11.54 7.19 7.27
C GLY A 125 11.20 5.71 7.16
N GLU A 126 12.19 4.87 6.87
CA GLU A 126 12.05 3.42 6.72
C GLU A 126 11.47 2.78 7.97
N GLN A 127 11.90 3.22 9.16
CA GLN A 127 11.47 2.67 10.44
C GLN A 127 10.17 3.29 10.98
N SER A 128 9.52 4.19 10.23
CA SER A 128 8.35 4.95 10.71
C SER A 128 8.59 5.73 12.02
N ILE A 129 9.81 6.23 12.21
CA ILE A 129 10.17 7.05 13.38
C ILE A 129 10.07 8.52 12.98
N PRO A 130 9.24 9.33 13.65
CA PRO A 130 9.14 10.75 13.33
C PRO A 130 10.47 11.47 13.61
N PRO A 131 10.94 12.37 12.74
CA PRO A 131 12.16 13.15 12.99
C PRO A 131 12.05 14.03 14.24
N PHE A 132 10.86 14.55 14.51
CA PHE A 132 10.53 15.35 15.70
C PHE A 132 9.88 14.48 16.79
N ALA A 133 10.26 14.70 18.05
CA ALA A 133 9.61 14.05 19.18
C ALA A 133 8.18 14.60 19.39
N PRO A 134 7.17 13.77 19.70
CA PRO A 134 5.81 14.24 19.95
C PRO A 134 5.77 15.23 21.13
N CYS A 135 5.29 16.45 20.87
CA CYS A 135 5.17 17.47 21.91
C CYS A 135 3.93 17.18 22.78
N ASN A 136 4.08 16.41 23.86
CA ASN A 136 3.10 16.47 24.94
C ASN A 136 3.26 17.82 25.65
N GLY A 137 2.21 18.63 25.63
CA GLY A 137 2.23 19.99 26.17
C GLY A 137 2.66 20.01 27.64
N LYS A 138 3.44 21.03 28.00
CA LYS A 138 4.09 21.31 29.29
C LYS A 138 5.48 20.67 29.49
N ASP A 139 6.41 20.96 28.59
CA ASP A 139 7.78 21.28 29.00
C ASP A 139 8.49 22.03 27.85
N ASP A 140 8.85 23.29 28.11
CA ASP A 140 9.64 24.16 27.21
C ASP A 140 11.16 23.95 27.42
N GLY A 141 11.53 22.82 28.02
CA GLY A 141 12.92 22.42 28.27
C GLY A 141 13.44 21.46 27.20
N LEU A 142 14.22 22.00 26.25
CA LEU A 142 15.25 21.28 25.47
C LEU A 142 14.84 19.92 24.86
N LYS A 143 13.89 19.92 23.91
CA LYS A 143 13.50 18.69 23.20
C LYS A 143 14.52 18.35 22.12
N SER A 144 15.48 17.48 22.45
CA SER A 144 16.25 16.71 21.47
C SER A 144 15.27 15.99 20.53
N CYS A 145 15.34 16.29 19.23
CA CYS A 145 14.55 15.58 18.22
C CYS A 145 15.23 14.25 17.85
N ASN A 146 14.46 13.23 17.43
CA ASN A 146 15.01 11.90 17.10
C ASN A 146 16.10 11.98 16.03
N PHE A 147 15.96 12.93 15.10
CA PHE A 147 16.98 13.25 14.10
C PHE A 147 18.28 13.71 14.74
N GLN A 148 18.22 14.69 15.66
CA GLN A 148 19.39 15.19 16.38
C GLN A 148 20.03 14.10 17.24
N ALA A 149 19.25 13.27 17.93
CA ALA A 149 19.78 12.16 18.72
C ALA A 149 20.60 11.16 17.87
N LEU A 150 20.16 10.89 16.64
CA LEU A 150 20.91 10.03 15.70
C LEU A 150 22.18 10.72 15.16
N LEU A 151 22.14 12.03 14.93
CA LEU A 151 23.33 12.80 14.55
C LEU A 151 24.36 12.82 15.68
N GLU A 152 23.94 13.06 16.92
CA GLU A 152 24.78 12.99 18.11
C GLU A 152 25.38 11.59 18.30
N TYR A 153 24.60 10.53 18.04
CA TYR A 153 25.11 9.16 18.06
C TYR A 153 26.20 8.93 16.99
N ARG A 154 26.00 9.41 15.75
CA ARG A 154 27.02 9.31 14.69
C ARG A 154 28.27 10.11 15.01
N LEU A 155 28.14 11.31 15.58
CA LEU A 155 29.26 12.11 16.08
C LEU A 155 30.07 11.36 17.14
N ASN A 156 29.39 10.73 18.10
CA ASN A 156 30.04 9.90 19.13
C ASN A 156 30.73 8.65 18.56
N CYS A 157 30.30 8.17 17.39
CA CYS A 157 30.95 7.07 16.68
C CYS A 157 32.17 7.50 15.85
N GLY A 158 32.53 8.78 15.86
CA GLY A 158 33.72 9.31 15.18
C GLY A 158 33.49 9.75 13.73
N ASP A 159 32.29 10.21 13.38
CA ASP A 159 32.02 10.82 12.07
C ASP A 159 32.68 12.21 11.98
N GLU A 160 33.90 12.25 11.42
CA GLU A 160 34.70 13.48 11.30
C GLU A 160 34.07 14.52 10.34
N VAL A 161 33.25 14.09 9.36
CA VAL A 161 32.56 15.01 8.43
C VAL A 161 31.47 15.78 9.17
N LEU A 162 30.66 15.10 9.98
CA LEU A 162 29.69 15.74 10.85
C LEU A 162 30.39 16.65 11.87
N LYS A 163 31.48 16.20 12.47
CA LYS A 163 32.19 16.94 13.53
C LYS A 163 32.79 18.27 13.05
N ASN A 164 33.20 18.36 11.79
CA ASN A 164 33.76 19.58 11.20
C ASN A 164 32.70 20.66 10.90
N LYS A 165 31.44 20.28 10.67
CA LYS A 165 30.35 21.21 10.30
C LYS A 165 29.20 21.30 11.31
N PHE A 166 29.08 20.35 12.24
CA PHE A 166 28.01 20.31 13.22
C PHE A 166 28.35 21.20 14.42
N ASP A 167 27.76 22.39 14.46
CA ASP A 167 27.89 23.33 15.57
C ASP A 167 26.85 23.02 16.65
N SER A 168 27.29 22.48 17.79
CA SER A 168 26.42 22.11 18.94
C SER A 168 25.66 23.31 19.56
N SER A 169 25.97 24.54 19.13
CA SER A 169 25.34 25.79 19.55
C SER A 169 24.10 26.19 18.73
N ARG A 170 23.81 25.53 17.59
CA ARG A 170 22.70 25.85 16.66
C ARG A 170 21.44 24.99 16.85
N GLN A 171 21.10 24.63 18.08
CA GLN A 171 19.94 23.75 18.39
C GLN A 171 18.59 24.22 17.84
N ASN A 172 18.39 25.54 17.66
CA ASN A 172 17.14 26.10 17.12
C ASN A 172 17.13 26.27 15.59
N CYS A 173 18.23 25.98 14.88
CA CYS A 173 18.35 26.22 13.43
C CYS A 173 18.04 24.99 12.55
N PHE A 174 17.94 23.79 13.15
CA PHE A 174 17.78 22.54 12.42
C PHE A 174 16.38 22.31 11.84
N SER A 175 15.33 22.99 12.31
CA SER A 175 13.95 22.76 11.83
C SER A 175 13.80 23.13 10.35
N ASN A 176 14.25 24.33 9.96
CA ASN A 176 14.10 24.81 8.58
C ASN A 176 14.95 23.98 7.60
N GLU A 177 16.14 23.57 8.02
CA GLU A 177 17.03 22.73 7.22
C GLU A 177 16.45 21.31 7.06
N LEU A 178 15.89 20.74 8.12
CA LEU A 178 15.22 19.44 8.09
C LEU A 178 13.98 19.44 7.20
N ASP A 179 13.13 20.48 7.25
CA ASP A 179 11.97 20.61 6.36
C ASP A 179 12.38 20.70 4.88
N THR A 180 13.51 21.36 4.62
CA THR A 180 14.13 21.46 3.30
C THR A 180 14.56 20.07 2.82
N LEU A 181 15.26 19.30 3.67
CA LEU A 181 15.72 17.94 3.37
C LEU A 181 14.55 16.97 3.17
N ILE A 182 13.51 17.06 4.01
CA ILE A 182 12.28 16.28 3.87
C ILE A 182 11.65 16.54 2.50
N THR A 183 11.52 17.80 2.10
CA THR A 183 10.95 18.17 0.80
C THR A 183 11.77 17.57 -0.36
N VAL A 184 13.10 17.60 -0.28
CA VAL A 184 13.97 16.99 -1.29
C VAL A 184 13.81 15.47 -1.33
N CYS A 185 13.77 14.80 -0.18
CA CYS A 185 13.51 13.36 -0.10
C CYS A 185 12.16 13.00 -0.72
N GLU A 186 11.11 13.78 -0.43
CA GLU A 186 9.77 13.55 -1.00
C GLU A 186 9.77 13.69 -2.52
N GLN A 187 10.41 14.75 -3.03
CA GLN A 187 10.53 14.98 -4.46
C GLN A 187 11.32 13.85 -5.13
N TYR A 188 12.43 13.42 -4.53
CA TYR A 188 13.26 12.34 -5.06
C TYR A 188 12.49 11.02 -5.12
N VAL A 189 11.89 10.58 -4.00
CA VAL A 189 11.11 9.33 -3.95
C VAL A 189 9.99 9.35 -4.98
N ARG A 190 9.23 10.45 -5.04
CA ARG A 190 8.15 10.62 -6.00
C ARG A 190 8.67 10.58 -7.43
N SER A 191 9.79 11.26 -7.72
CA SER A 191 10.39 11.26 -9.06
C SER A 191 10.76 9.85 -9.53
N LYS A 192 11.26 8.99 -8.62
CA LYS A 192 11.57 7.59 -8.91
C LYS A 192 10.34 6.74 -9.17
N VAL A 193 9.27 6.94 -8.40
CA VAL A 193 7.98 6.28 -8.65
C VAL A 193 7.43 6.65 -10.03
N ILE A 194 7.48 7.94 -10.38
CA ILE A 194 6.99 8.45 -11.68
C ILE A 194 7.91 8.01 -12.84
N GLU A 195 9.22 7.97 -12.63
CA GLU A 195 10.19 7.44 -13.60
C GLU A 195 9.87 5.98 -13.95
N GLY A 196 9.55 5.15 -12.95
CA GLY A 196 9.10 3.77 -13.16
C GLY A 196 7.87 3.67 -14.07
N VAL A 197 6.90 4.58 -13.93
CA VAL A 197 5.75 4.64 -14.84
C VAL A 197 6.18 5.07 -16.24
N LYS A 198 6.99 6.13 -16.36
CA LYS A 198 7.45 6.67 -17.67
C LYS A 198 8.24 5.63 -18.48
N GLN A 199 9.07 4.82 -17.82
CA GLN A 199 9.85 3.77 -18.48
C GLN A 199 8.99 2.58 -18.96
N ASN A 200 7.81 2.37 -18.37
CA ASN A 200 6.96 1.22 -18.64
C ASN A 200 5.68 1.56 -19.44
N GLY A 201 5.39 2.85 -19.67
CA GLY A 201 4.33 3.32 -20.54
C GLY A 201 2.98 3.42 -19.84
N PHE A 202 2.02 2.58 -20.23
CA PHE A 202 0.65 2.66 -19.75
C PHE A 202 0.52 2.29 -18.27
N PHE A 203 -0.37 3.02 -17.57
CA PHE A 203 -0.63 2.80 -16.16
C PHE A 203 -2.10 3.02 -15.80
N SER A 204 -2.44 2.61 -14.57
CA SER A 204 -3.73 2.88 -13.94
C SER A 204 -3.56 3.73 -12.69
N LEU A 205 -4.46 4.69 -12.52
CA LEU A 205 -4.55 5.54 -11.34
C LEU A 205 -5.45 4.91 -10.29
N LEU A 206 -4.95 4.79 -9.07
CA LEU A 206 -5.69 4.19 -7.97
C LEU A 206 -5.72 5.16 -6.78
N THR A 207 -6.88 5.35 -6.16
CA THR A 207 -6.98 6.09 -4.90
C THR A 207 -7.65 5.25 -3.82
N SER A 208 -7.28 5.50 -2.55
CA SER A 208 -7.95 4.91 -1.39
C SER A 208 -8.87 5.91 -0.69
N GLU A 209 -9.55 5.49 0.38
CA GLU A 209 -10.35 6.37 1.22
C GLU A 209 -9.52 7.59 1.70
N PRO A 210 -10.08 8.82 1.65
CA PRO A 210 -9.43 9.99 2.22
C PRO A 210 -9.14 9.81 3.70
N VAL A 211 -7.92 10.15 4.12
CA VAL A 211 -7.47 10.04 5.51
C VAL A 211 -7.12 11.41 6.06
N LYS A 212 -7.34 11.63 7.35
CA LYS A 212 -6.95 12.87 8.02
C LYS A 212 -5.54 12.72 8.59
N ILE A 213 -4.61 13.56 8.15
CA ILE A 213 -3.21 13.57 8.60
C ILE A 213 -2.89 15.00 9.05
N SER A 214 -2.43 15.15 10.30
CA SER A 214 -2.08 16.46 10.88
C SER A 214 -3.19 17.52 10.79
N GLY A 215 -4.46 17.10 10.82
CA GLY A 215 -5.61 18.01 10.72
C GLY A 215 -6.17 18.19 9.31
N GLU A 216 -5.42 17.82 8.28
CA GLU A 216 -5.79 18.01 6.87
C GLU A 216 -6.33 16.72 6.23
N TRP A 217 -7.33 16.84 5.36
CA TRP A 217 -7.80 15.69 4.57
C TRP A 217 -6.86 15.41 3.40
N CYS A 218 -6.47 14.14 3.26
CA CYS A 218 -5.44 13.69 2.32
C CYS A 218 -5.96 12.51 1.51
N LEU A 219 -5.84 12.59 0.18
CA LEU A 219 -6.19 11.52 -0.75
C LEU A 219 -4.94 10.72 -1.12
N PRO A 220 -4.79 9.46 -0.66
CA PRO A 220 -3.67 8.60 -1.04
C PRO A 220 -3.79 8.15 -2.51
N VAL A 221 -2.67 8.20 -3.23
CA VAL A 221 -2.58 7.86 -4.66
C VAL A 221 -1.58 6.74 -4.90
N PHE A 222 -2.00 5.73 -5.66
CA PHE A 222 -1.20 4.61 -6.12
C PHE A 222 -1.20 4.55 -7.64
N LEU A 223 -0.10 4.07 -8.22
CA LEU A 223 0.08 3.90 -9.64
C LEU A 223 0.35 2.43 -9.91
N ARG A 224 -0.44 1.85 -10.81
CA ARG A 224 -0.32 0.44 -11.22
C ARG A 224 0.18 0.36 -12.66
N TYR A 225 1.26 -0.37 -12.88
CA TYR A 225 1.85 -0.60 -14.21
C TYR A 225 2.47 -2.00 -14.30
N VAL A 226 2.92 -2.40 -15.49
CA VAL A 226 3.65 -3.66 -15.71
C VAL A 226 5.10 -3.34 -16.04
N ASP A 227 6.03 -3.83 -15.23
CA ASP A 227 7.46 -3.55 -15.41
C ASP A 227 8.08 -4.28 -16.63
N GLN A 228 9.38 -4.08 -16.84
CA GLN A 228 10.15 -4.74 -17.90
C GLN A 228 10.31 -6.25 -17.67
N LEU A 229 10.25 -6.68 -16.41
CA LEU A 229 10.23 -8.09 -16.02
C LEU A 229 8.84 -8.72 -16.18
N LYS A 230 7.89 -7.95 -16.73
CA LYS A 230 6.48 -8.34 -16.95
C LYS A 230 5.74 -8.71 -15.67
N SER A 231 6.17 -8.14 -14.55
CA SER A 231 5.47 -8.24 -13.27
C SER A 231 4.56 -7.03 -13.07
N HIS A 232 3.45 -7.25 -12.38
CA HIS A 232 2.59 -6.16 -11.93
C HIS A 232 3.32 -5.39 -10.82
N GLN A 233 3.25 -4.08 -10.88
CA GLN A 233 3.79 -3.18 -9.87
C GLN A 233 2.68 -2.24 -9.42
N GLU A 234 2.42 -2.17 -8.12
CA GLU A 234 1.63 -1.11 -7.51
C GLU A 234 2.54 -0.29 -6.59
N LYS A 235 2.72 1.00 -6.90
CA LYS A 235 3.60 1.92 -6.16
C LYS A 235 2.81 3.08 -5.58
N PHE A 236 3.18 3.51 -4.38
CA PHE A 236 2.54 4.63 -3.71
C PHE A 236 3.18 5.96 -4.14
N ALA A 237 2.43 6.81 -4.83
CA ALA A 237 2.94 8.08 -5.34
C ALA A 237 2.93 9.21 -4.29
N GLY A 238 2.04 9.10 -3.29
CA GLY A 238 1.93 10.07 -2.20
C GLY A 238 0.49 10.46 -1.90
N PHE A 239 0.34 11.57 -1.19
CA PHE A 239 -0.94 12.15 -0.81
C PHE A 239 -1.21 13.42 -1.60
N LEU A 240 -2.45 13.58 -2.05
CA LEU A 240 -2.97 14.85 -2.54
C LEU A 240 -3.81 15.53 -1.47
N THR A 241 -3.76 16.85 -1.40
CA THR A 241 -4.60 17.60 -0.46
C THR A 241 -6.06 17.55 -0.89
N PHE A 242 -6.94 17.06 -0.01
CA PHE A 242 -8.35 16.77 -0.28
C PHE A 242 -9.30 17.76 0.41
N GLU A 243 -9.09 19.05 0.14
CA GLU A 243 -9.84 20.16 0.75
C GLU A 243 -10.39 21.12 -0.30
N GLY A 244 -11.61 21.62 -0.08
CA GLY A 244 -12.32 22.53 -0.99
C GLY A 244 -13.64 21.97 -1.54
N ASP A 245 -14.28 22.76 -2.41
CA ASP A 245 -15.53 22.42 -3.10
C ASP A 245 -15.29 21.42 -4.24
N GLU A 246 -16.35 20.67 -4.63
CA GLU A 246 -16.26 19.48 -5.49
C GLU A 246 -15.50 19.71 -6.82
N ASN A 247 -15.85 20.78 -7.57
CA ASN A 247 -15.28 21.03 -8.90
C ASN A 247 -13.85 21.61 -8.87
N ASP A 248 -13.60 22.52 -7.93
CA ASP A 248 -12.29 23.17 -7.76
C ASP A 248 -11.27 22.16 -7.25
N LEU A 249 -11.71 21.28 -6.35
CA LEU A 249 -10.89 20.19 -5.85
C LEU A 249 -10.44 19.27 -6.99
N ALA A 250 -11.34 18.90 -7.89
CA ALA A 250 -11.00 18.02 -9.00
C ALA A 250 -9.95 18.62 -9.96
N GLU A 251 -10.00 19.93 -10.26
CA GLU A 251 -8.90 20.58 -11.01
C GLU A 251 -7.60 20.57 -10.20
N LYS A 252 -7.66 20.93 -8.91
CA LYS A 252 -6.48 21.03 -8.06
C LYS A 252 -5.74 19.69 -7.98
N LEU A 253 -6.46 18.61 -7.70
CA LEU A 253 -5.91 17.25 -7.66
C LEU A 253 -5.22 16.90 -8.99
N LEU A 254 -5.86 17.23 -10.11
CA LEU A 254 -5.34 16.93 -11.43
C LEU A 254 -4.09 17.73 -11.78
N SER A 255 -4.11 19.05 -11.51
CA SER A 255 -2.97 19.94 -11.70
C SER A 255 -1.77 19.53 -10.85
N GLU A 256 -2.00 19.04 -9.63
CA GLU A 256 -0.91 18.58 -8.78
C GLU A 256 -0.25 17.31 -9.33
N MET A 257 -1.05 16.37 -9.85
CA MET A 257 -0.52 15.18 -10.51
C MET A 257 0.19 15.47 -11.83
N THR A 258 -0.34 16.38 -12.67
CA THR A 258 0.26 16.67 -13.97
C THR A 258 1.45 17.62 -13.84
N ASP A 259 1.28 18.74 -13.14
CA ASP A 259 2.21 19.87 -13.20
C ASP A 259 3.31 19.73 -12.15
N ARG A 260 2.98 19.25 -10.94
CA ARG A 260 3.99 19.05 -9.87
C ARG A 260 4.63 17.67 -9.91
N TRP A 261 3.82 16.61 -10.06
CA TRP A 261 4.37 15.25 -10.07
C TRP A 261 4.92 14.86 -11.46
N GLY A 262 4.52 15.56 -12.52
CA GLY A 262 4.99 15.29 -13.87
C GLY A 262 4.45 13.97 -14.43
N LEU A 263 3.25 13.57 -14.01
CA LEU A 263 2.57 12.36 -14.49
C LEU A 263 1.85 12.65 -15.81
N ASP A 264 2.17 11.88 -16.84
CA ASP A 264 1.51 11.99 -18.14
C ASP A 264 0.18 11.24 -18.14
N MET A 265 -0.90 11.95 -17.83
CA MET A 265 -2.25 11.37 -17.80
C MET A 265 -2.74 10.88 -19.17
N SER A 266 -2.10 11.25 -20.29
CA SER A 266 -2.43 10.68 -21.61
C SER A 266 -2.09 9.19 -21.71
N GLN A 267 -1.18 8.69 -20.85
CA GLN A 267 -0.82 7.27 -20.73
C GLN A 267 -1.70 6.51 -19.72
N CYS A 268 -2.60 7.20 -19.03
CA CYS A 268 -3.53 6.55 -18.11
C CYS A 268 -4.58 5.77 -18.90
N ARG A 269 -4.80 4.50 -18.54
CA ARG A 269 -5.76 3.60 -19.21
C ARG A 269 -6.89 3.13 -18.32
N ALA A 270 -6.72 3.27 -17.01
CA ALA A 270 -7.78 2.99 -16.06
C ALA A 270 -7.63 3.84 -14.80
N GLN A 271 -8.77 4.08 -14.15
CA GLN A 271 -8.85 4.74 -12.86
C GLN A 271 -9.77 3.95 -11.93
N ALA A 272 -9.41 3.85 -10.66
CA ALA A 272 -10.28 3.26 -9.63
C ALA A 272 -10.12 3.98 -8.30
N HIS A 273 -11.24 4.34 -7.69
CA HIS A 273 -11.27 5.18 -6.51
C HIS A 273 -12.09 4.51 -5.41
N ALA A 274 -11.50 4.38 -4.21
CA ALA A 274 -12.25 4.03 -3.02
C ALA A 274 -12.73 5.31 -2.31
N CYS A 275 -13.96 5.30 -1.80
CA CYS A 275 -14.53 6.42 -1.07
C CYS A 275 -15.51 5.93 0.00
N SER A 276 -15.65 6.71 1.07
CA SER A 276 -16.61 6.47 2.14
C SER A 276 -17.50 7.70 2.37
N GLY A 277 -18.81 7.45 2.51
CA GLY A 277 -19.82 8.39 2.97
C GLY A 277 -19.78 9.75 2.28
N THR A 278 -19.52 10.80 3.06
CA THR A 278 -19.58 12.21 2.62
C THR A 278 -18.53 12.57 1.57
N HIS A 279 -17.46 11.79 1.44
CA HIS A 279 -16.41 12.02 0.43
C HIS A 279 -16.74 11.44 -0.95
N SER A 280 -17.73 10.55 -1.04
CA SER A 280 -18.11 9.87 -2.28
C SER A 280 -18.44 10.84 -3.41
N ARG A 281 -19.20 11.91 -3.12
CA ARG A 281 -19.54 12.95 -4.11
C ARG A 281 -18.31 13.65 -4.70
N LYS A 282 -17.36 14.05 -3.86
CA LYS A 282 -16.10 14.70 -4.30
C LYS A 282 -15.24 13.76 -5.16
N ILE A 283 -15.12 12.49 -4.75
CA ILE A 283 -14.38 11.48 -5.52
C ILE A 283 -15.07 11.18 -6.85
N LYS A 284 -16.40 11.11 -6.87
CA LYS A 284 -17.17 10.90 -8.11
C LYS A 284 -17.05 12.08 -9.07
N ALA A 285 -17.04 13.31 -8.57
CA ALA A 285 -16.76 14.51 -9.36
C ALA A 285 -15.33 14.46 -9.96
N PHE A 286 -14.35 14.07 -9.15
CA PHE A 286 -12.97 13.87 -9.63
C PHE A 286 -12.86 12.79 -10.72
N ALA A 287 -13.48 11.63 -10.51
CA ALA A 287 -13.48 10.54 -11.48
C ALA A 287 -14.16 10.95 -12.80
N SER A 288 -15.32 11.62 -12.71
CA SER A 288 -16.06 12.11 -13.88
C SER A 288 -15.22 13.09 -14.70
N LYS A 289 -14.52 14.00 -14.01
CA LYS A 289 -13.63 14.97 -14.65
C LYS A 289 -12.40 14.33 -15.31
N LEU A 290 -11.86 13.28 -14.70
CA LEU A 290 -10.79 12.48 -15.32
C LEU A 290 -11.27 11.81 -16.61
N VAL A 291 -12.48 11.24 -16.61
CA VAL A 291 -13.08 10.65 -17.82
C VAL A 291 -13.31 11.73 -18.90
N GLU A 292 -13.78 12.92 -18.50
CA GLU A 292 -14.01 14.03 -19.42
C GLU A 292 -12.71 14.50 -20.11
N LYS A 293 -11.63 14.70 -19.34
CA LYS A 293 -10.34 15.19 -19.87
C LYS A 293 -9.51 14.09 -20.53
N TYR A 294 -9.61 12.86 -20.04
CA TYR A 294 -8.87 11.70 -20.50
C TYR A 294 -9.81 10.50 -20.72
N PRO A 295 -10.56 10.46 -21.85
CA PRO A 295 -11.54 9.40 -22.11
C PRO A 295 -10.95 7.98 -22.15
N LYS A 296 -9.63 7.86 -22.39
CA LYS A 296 -8.91 6.58 -22.34
C LYS A 296 -8.69 6.04 -20.92
N ALA A 297 -8.84 6.87 -19.88
CA ALA A 297 -8.72 6.48 -18.48
C ALA A 297 -10.07 5.94 -17.97
N ILE A 298 -10.34 4.66 -18.27
CA ILE A 298 -11.63 4.03 -18.00
C ILE A 298 -11.87 3.91 -16.49
N LEU A 299 -13.07 4.27 -16.00
CA LEU A 299 -13.45 4.05 -14.61
C LEU A 299 -13.72 2.56 -14.35
N THR A 300 -13.13 2.03 -13.28
CA THR A 300 -13.18 0.61 -12.93
C THR A 300 -13.21 0.40 -11.43
N PHE A 301 -13.73 -0.76 -11.03
CA PHE A 301 -13.70 -1.27 -9.67
C PHE A 301 -12.29 -1.71 -9.27
N ARG A 302 -11.90 -1.52 -8.00
CA ARG A 302 -10.62 -1.98 -7.45
C ARG A 302 -10.82 -3.28 -6.67
N ALA A 303 -10.09 -4.33 -7.01
CA ALA A 303 -10.23 -5.65 -6.39
C ALA A 303 -9.74 -5.78 -4.93
N THR A 304 -9.21 -4.71 -4.32
CA THR A 304 -8.65 -4.76 -2.95
C THR A 304 -9.69 -4.94 -1.85
N ASN A 305 -10.94 -4.51 -2.09
CA ASN A 305 -12.07 -4.71 -1.19
C ASN A 305 -13.18 -5.48 -1.93
N PRO A 306 -14.04 -6.25 -1.24
CA PRO A 306 -15.26 -6.78 -1.84
C PRO A 306 -16.10 -5.72 -2.55
N LEU A 307 -16.80 -6.13 -3.61
CA LEU A 307 -17.72 -5.23 -4.32
C LEU A 307 -18.85 -4.75 -3.41
N THR A 308 -19.41 -5.65 -2.60
CA THR A 308 -20.50 -5.34 -1.66
C THR A 308 -20.09 -4.26 -0.65
N LEU A 309 -18.89 -4.39 -0.08
CA LEU A 309 -18.35 -3.39 0.84
C LEU A 309 -18.06 -2.05 0.16
N SER A 310 -17.52 -2.08 -1.06
CA SER A 310 -17.22 -0.85 -1.82
C SER A 310 -18.49 -0.09 -2.18
N LEU A 311 -19.55 -0.81 -2.58
CA LEU A 311 -20.86 -0.22 -2.83
C LEU A 311 -21.45 0.37 -1.55
N ALA A 312 -21.41 -0.36 -0.43
CA ALA A 312 -21.89 0.15 0.86
C ALA A 312 -21.14 1.42 1.29
N ASN A 313 -19.80 1.42 1.20
CA ASN A 313 -18.97 2.58 1.57
C ASN A 313 -19.33 3.83 0.77
N SER A 314 -19.65 3.68 -0.51
CA SER A 314 -19.99 4.82 -1.38
C SER A 314 -21.36 5.46 -1.08
N MET A 315 -22.20 4.85 -0.23
CA MET A 315 -23.54 5.34 0.10
C MET A 315 -23.51 6.53 1.08
N GLY A 316 -24.26 7.58 0.78
CA GLY A 316 -24.44 8.73 1.69
C GLY A 316 -25.53 8.58 2.75
N VAL A 317 -26.04 7.37 2.99
CA VAL A 317 -27.17 7.10 3.90
C VAL A 317 -26.67 7.01 5.35
N SER A 318 -27.30 7.73 6.28
CA SER A 318 -26.88 7.81 7.69
C SER A 318 -26.80 6.44 8.37
N GLY A 319 -27.86 5.64 8.29
CA GLY A 319 -27.89 4.29 8.86
C GLY A 319 -26.81 3.37 8.28
N VAL A 320 -26.54 3.46 6.98
CA VAL A 320 -25.45 2.68 6.35
C VAL A 320 -24.09 3.12 6.86
N GLN A 321 -23.86 4.43 6.99
CA GLN A 321 -22.61 4.95 7.57
C GLN A 321 -22.45 4.56 9.03
N LEU A 322 -23.54 4.51 9.80
CA LEU A 322 -23.56 3.98 11.16
C LEU A 322 -23.07 2.53 11.16
N VAL A 323 -23.68 1.64 10.37
CA VAL A 323 -23.27 0.23 10.26
C VAL A 323 -21.77 0.08 9.94
N LEU A 324 -21.29 0.78 8.91
CA LEU A 324 -19.89 0.70 8.49
C LEU A 324 -18.92 1.26 9.52
N SER A 325 -19.30 2.32 10.23
CA SER A 325 -18.49 2.90 11.32
C SER A 325 -18.41 1.95 12.51
N THR A 326 -19.52 1.29 12.87
CA THR A 326 -19.58 0.30 13.94
C THR A 326 -18.76 -0.94 13.57
N PHE A 327 -18.78 -1.39 12.30
CA PHE A 327 -17.91 -2.48 11.83
C PHE A 327 -16.43 -2.16 12.04
N LYS A 328 -15.99 -0.93 11.68
CA LYS A 328 -14.62 -0.47 11.94
C LYS A 328 -14.31 -0.43 13.44
N GLN A 329 -15.25 0.03 14.28
CA GLN A 329 -15.09 0.03 15.75
C GLN A 329 -14.97 -1.39 16.31
N ILE A 330 -15.78 -2.33 15.83
CA ILE A 330 -15.74 -3.75 16.23
C ILE A 330 -14.37 -4.36 15.88
N GLU A 331 -13.84 -4.13 14.68
CA GLU A 331 -12.51 -4.61 14.30
C GLU A 331 -11.43 -4.06 15.21
N LEU A 332 -11.45 -2.74 15.47
CA LEU A 332 -10.50 -2.10 16.37
C LEU A 332 -10.62 -2.64 17.79
N PHE A 333 -11.84 -2.79 18.31
CA PHE A 333 -12.11 -3.29 19.64
C PHE A 333 -11.51 -4.69 19.86
N PHE A 334 -11.79 -5.65 18.98
CA PHE A 334 -11.24 -7.00 19.12
C PHE A 334 -9.72 -7.07 18.84
N SER A 335 -9.17 -6.14 18.06
CA SER A 335 -7.72 -6.06 17.83
C SER A 335 -6.92 -5.62 19.05
N GLN A 336 -7.56 -4.96 20.04
CA GLN A 336 -6.88 -4.45 21.24
C GLN A 336 -6.42 -5.57 22.18
N SER A 337 -7.12 -6.71 22.21
CA SER A 337 -6.79 -7.80 23.13
C SER A 337 -7.36 -9.14 22.66
N SER A 338 -6.52 -10.17 22.65
CA SER A 338 -6.95 -11.55 22.39
C SER A 338 -7.96 -12.05 23.41
N LEU A 339 -8.02 -11.47 24.60
CA LEU A 339 -8.99 -11.82 25.63
C LEU A 339 -10.41 -11.38 25.27
N LEU A 340 -10.58 -10.30 24.51
CA LEU A 340 -11.90 -9.87 24.02
C LEU A 340 -12.46 -10.86 23.01
N GLN A 341 -11.58 -11.40 22.16
CA GLN A 341 -11.94 -12.46 21.21
C GLN A 341 -12.46 -13.71 21.93
N VAL A 342 -11.87 -14.09 23.07
CA VAL A 342 -12.33 -15.23 23.87
C VAL A 342 -13.72 -14.99 24.46
N GLU A 343 -14.00 -13.78 24.96
CA GLU A 343 -15.35 -13.43 25.44
C GLU A 343 -16.39 -13.55 24.32
N PHE A 344 -16.05 -13.09 23.12
CA PHE A 344 -16.96 -13.16 22.00
C PHE A 344 -17.23 -14.61 21.56
N GLU A 345 -16.20 -15.46 21.53
CA GLU A 345 -16.36 -16.90 21.26
C GLU A 345 -17.18 -17.62 22.33
N HIS A 346 -17.08 -17.17 23.59
CA HIS A 346 -17.93 -17.66 24.68
C HIS A 346 -19.39 -17.25 24.45
N ALA A 347 -19.65 -15.99 24.14
CA ALA A 347 -20.99 -15.50 23.83
C ALA A 347 -21.62 -16.23 22.62
N ILE A 348 -20.85 -16.50 21.56
CA ILE A 348 -21.31 -17.33 20.43
C ILE A 348 -21.74 -18.72 20.92
N SER A 349 -20.99 -19.33 21.84
CA SER A 349 -21.34 -20.66 22.36
C SER A 349 -22.65 -20.66 23.15
N ILE A 350 -22.99 -19.55 23.82
CA ILE A 350 -24.23 -19.39 24.59
C ILE A 350 -25.46 -19.38 23.67
N PHE A 351 -25.37 -18.71 22.51
CA PHE A 351 -26.47 -18.61 21.55
C PHE A 351 -26.64 -19.85 20.65
N TYR A 352 -25.63 -20.72 20.59
CA TYR A 352 -25.63 -21.91 19.74
C TYR A 352 -25.35 -23.21 20.53
N PRO A 353 -26.07 -23.50 21.64
CA PRO A 353 -25.75 -24.64 22.52
C PRO A 353 -25.99 -26.00 21.84
N ASP A 354 -27.01 -26.09 20.99
CA ASP A 354 -27.40 -27.32 20.29
C ASP A 354 -26.87 -27.40 18.84
N LYS A 355 -26.05 -26.43 18.41
CA LYS A 355 -25.52 -26.31 17.04
C LYS A 355 -24.01 -26.10 17.04
N GLU A 356 -23.28 -27.08 17.58
CA GLU A 356 -21.82 -27.00 17.76
C GLU A 356 -21.07 -26.72 16.46
N ASP A 357 -21.48 -27.33 15.34
CA ASP A 357 -20.87 -27.09 14.03
C ASP A 357 -21.00 -25.62 13.58
N LYS A 358 -22.18 -25.01 13.75
CA LYS A 358 -22.41 -23.59 13.40
C LYS A 358 -21.65 -22.67 14.36
N ALA A 359 -21.62 -23.01 15.65
CA ALA A 359 -20.85 -22.26 16.64
C ALA A 359 -19.36 -22.24 16.29
N GLU A 360 -18.77 -23.39 15.93
CA GLU A 360 -17.36 -23.49 15.58
C GLU A 360 -17.04 -22.76 14.26
N GLU A 361 -17.95 -22.82 13.29
CA GLU A 361 -17.83 -22.03 12.05
C GLU A 361 -17.80 -20.52 12.34
N LEU A 362 -18.75 -20.02 13.15
CA LEU A 362 -18.81 -18.60 13.51
C LEU A 362 -17.61 -18.15 14.34
N LYS A 363 -17.10 -18.98 15.26
CA LYS A 363 -15.85 -18.71 15.99
C LYS A 363 -14.66 -18.60 15.06
N LYS A 364 -14.58 -19.48 14.05
CA LYS A 364 -13.51 -19.41 13.05
C LYS A 364 -13.61 -18.14 12.20
N ILE A 365 -14.81 -17.74 11.83
CA ILE A 365 -15.05 -16.50 11.07
C ILE A 365 -14.73 -15.28 11.93
N SER A 366 -15.15 -15.24 13.20
CA SER A 366 -14.94 -14.08 14.09
C SER A 366 -13.47 -13.79 14.36
N ARG A 367 -12.59 -14.80 14.33
CA ARG A 367 -11.13 -14.64 14.40
C ARG A 367 -10.51 -13.94 13.18
N THR A 368 -11.27 -13.80 12.10
CA THR A 368 -10.83 -13.11 10.87
C THR A 368 -11.44 -11.72 10.79
N SER A 369 -10.95 -10.87 9.89
CA SER A 369 -11.58 -9.56 9.57
C SER A 369 -12.89 -9.76 8.80
N TRP A 370 -13.88 -10.35 9.45
CA TRP A 370 -15.12 -10.82 8.83
C TRP A 370 -15.98 -9.67 8.30
N THR A 371 -15.87 -8.49 8.92
CA THR A 371 -16.58 -7.27 8.47
C THR A 371 -16.13 -6.82 7.08
N ARG A 372 -14.94 -7.26 6.63
CA ARG A 372 -14.38 -6.96 5.30
C ARG A 372 -14.65 -8.05 4.26
N ARG A 373 -15.48 -9.05 4.56
CA ARG A 373 -15.79 -10.15 3.63
C ARG A 373 -17.03 -9.83 2.78
N ASN A 374 -17.21 -10.59 1.69
CA ASN A 374 -18.39 -10.48 0.81
C ASN A 374 -19.71 -10.83 1.55
N ASP A 375 -19.65 -11.70 2.55
CA ASP A 375 -20.74 -12.15 3.43
C ASP A 375 -20.79 -11.39 4.77
N GLY A 376 -20.02 -10.31 4.93
CA GLY A 376 -19.89 -9.61 6.21
C GLY A 376 -21.21 -9.14 6.82
N PHE A 377 -22.17 -8.68 6.01
CA PHE A 377 -23.49 -8.25 6.50
C PHE A 377 -24.39 -9.43 6.93
N GLU A 378 -24.25 -10.60 6.31
CA GLU A 378 -24.96 -11.82 6.74
C GLU A 378 -24.37 -12.35 8.04
N VAL A 379 -23.03 -12.44 8.10
CA VAL A 379 -22.31 -12.84 9.32
C VAL A 379 -22.65 -11.90 10.48
N ALA A 380 -22.75 -10.59 10.23
CA ALA A 380 -23.16 -9.63 11.25
C ALA A 380 -24.51 -10.00 11.87
N LEU A 381 -25.51 -10.35 11.06
CA LEU A 381 -26.83 -10.76 11.55
C LEU A 381 -26.77 -12.09 12.31
N ASP A 382 -25.94 -13.03 11.86
CA ASP A 382 -25.75 -14.32 12.55
C ASP A 382 -25.12 -14.18 13.95
N VAL A 383 -24.32 -13.13 14.17
CA VAL A 383 -23.57 -12.92 15.42
C VAL A 383 -24.05 -11.73 16.24
N ILE A 384 -25.02 -10.93 15.77
CA ILE A 384 -25.38 -9.65 16.41
C ILE A 384 -25.83 -9.83 17.88
N GLU A 385 -26.62 -10.86 18.17
CA GLU A 385 -27.09 -11.16 19.53
C GLU A 385 -25.93 -11.56 20.45
N ALA A 386 -25.06 -12.45 19.98
CA ALA A 386 -23.85 -12.86 20.69
C ALA A 386 -22.86 -11.70 20.88
N LEU A 387 -22.76 -10.82 19.88
CA LEU A 387 -21.92 -9.65 19.93
C LEU A 387 -22.43 -8.65 20.97
N LEU A 388 -23.75 -8.41 21.00
CA LEU A 388 -24.38 -7.54 21.99
C LEU A 388 -24.12 -8.07 23.41
N LEU A 389 -24.37 -9.36 23.65
CA LEU A 389 -24.08 -10.00 24.94
C LEU A 389 -22.60 -9.82 25.36
N CYS A 390 -21.69 -9.99 24.41
CA CYS A 390 -20.26 -9.83 24.66
C CYS A 390 -19.91 -8.38 25.05
N VAL A 391 -20.37 -7.39 24.28
CA VAL A 391 -20.03 -5.99 24.56
C VAL A 391 -20.73 -5.46 25.81
N ASP A 392 -21.94 -5.91 26.11
CA ASP A 392 -22.64 -5.55 27.36
C ASP A 392 -21.90 -6.13 28.58
N SER A 393 -21.50 -7.40 28.52
CA SER A 393 -20.69 -8.01 29.60
C SER A 393 -19.35 -7.30 29.81
N VAL A 394 -18.67 -6.93 28.72
CA VAL A 394 -17.41 -6.16 28.80
C VAL A 394 -17.65 -4.75 29.32
N HIS A 395 -18.77 -4.12 28.97
CA HIS A 395 -19.14 -2.80 29.45
C HIS A 395 -19.46 -2.81 30.95
N ASP A 396 -20.29 -3.74 31.40
CA ASP A 396 -20.71 -3.89 32.80
C ASP A 396 -19.51 -4.19 33.70
N ASN A 397 -18.53 -4.94 33.19
CA ASN A 397 -17.22 -5.15 33.80
C ASN A 397 -17.30 -5.57 35.28
N GLU A 398 -18.23 -6.47 35.62
CA GLU A 398 -18.50 -6.89 37.00
C GLU A 398 -17.24 -7.41 37.71
N ASP A 399 -16.37 -8.11 36.98
CA ASP A 399 -15.10 -8.66 37.46
C ASP A 399 -13.95 -7.63 37.54
N MET A 400 -14.18 -6.37 37.16
CA MET A 400 -13.16 -5.30 37.08
C MET A 400 -11.91 -5.69 36.26
N ARG A 401 -12.10 -6.53 35.25
CA ARG A 401 -11.04 -7.04 34.37
C ARG A 401 -10.59 -6.01 33.34
N TRP A 402 -11.50 -5.17 32.88
CA TRP A 402 -11.30 -4.27 31.75
C TRP A 402 -10.97 -2.86 32.22
N ASN A 403 -10.12 -2.17 31.45
CA ASN A 403 -9.82 -0.76 31.69
C ASN A 403 -10.95 0.14 31.15
N ASP A 404 -10.97 1.39 31.62
CA ASP A 404 -12.02 2.37 31.26
C ASP A 404 -12.14 2.61 29.75
N GLN A 405 -11.04 2.52 28.99
CA GLN A 405 -11.07 2.71 27.54
C GLN A 405 -11.80 1.56 26.83
N VAL A 406 -11.57 0.32 27.27
CA VAL A 406 -12.21 -0.88 26.72
C VAL A 406 -13.69 -0.89 27.08
N THR A 407 -14.04 -0.61 28.35
CA THR A 407 -15.46 -0.57 28.79
C THR A 407 -16.25 0.55 28.11
N HIS A 408 -15.62 1.71 27.87
CA HIS A 408 -16.23 2.79 27.09
C HIS A 408 -16.43 2.40 25.61
N SER A 409 -15.42 1.79 24.99
CA SER A 409 -15.53 1.34 23.59
C SER A 409 -16.63 0.28 23.44
N ALA A 410 -16.76 -0.63 24.41
CA ALA A 410 -17.82 -1.62 24.45
C ALA A 410 -19.22 -0.96 24.57
N LEU A 411 -19.37 0.06 25.42
CA LEU A 411 -20.60 0.85 25.53
C LEU A 411 -20.99 1.54 24.22
N GLU A 412 -20.02 2.12 23.52
CA GLU A 412 -20.27 2.78 22.22
C GLU A 412 -20.78 1.78 21.19
N ILE A 413 -20.17 0.60 21.13
CA ILE A 413 -20.61 -0.49 20.24
C ILE A 413 -22.01 -0.98 20.66
N SER A 414 -22.24 -1.25 21.94
CA SER A 414 -23.55 -1.66 22.48
C SER A 414 -24.67 -0.68 22.09
N LYS A 415 -24.43 0.62 22.28
CA LYS A 415 -25.38 1.67 21.88
C LYS A 415 -25.67 1.70 20.38
N ALA A 416 -24.66 1.41 19.55
CA ALA A 416 -24.85 1.35 18.11
C ALA A 416 -25.65 0.10 17.69
N LEU A 417 -25.35 -1.06 18.28
CA LEU A 417 -26.07 -2.32 18.00
C LEU A 417 -27.53 -2.28 18.47
N THR A 418 -27.82 -1.49 19.50
CA THR A 418 -29.18 -1.28 20.04
C THR A 418 -29.94 -0.14 19.37
N ASP A 419 -29.39 0.49 18.33
CA ASP A 419 -30.09 1.49 17.52
C ASP A 419 -30.93 0.81 16.43
N PHE A 420 -32.24 1.11 16.38
CA PHE A 420 -33.11 0.57 15.34
C PHE A 420 -32.73 1.06 13.94
N GLU A 421 -32.13 2.25 13.79
CA GLU A 421 -31.59 2.70 12.49
C GLU A 421 -30.41 1.82 12.03
N PHE A 422 -29.56 1.35 12.96
CA PHE A 422 -28.51 0.39 12.67
C PHE A 422 -29.10 -0.94 12.18
N ILE A 423 -30.08 -1.49 12.90
CA ILE A 423 -30.74 -2.76 12.55
C ILE A 423 -31.38 -2.67 11.17
N MET A 424 -32.17 -1.63 10.93
CA MET A 424 -32.82 -1.40 9.64
C MET A 424 -31.80 -1.30 8.50
N ALA A 425 -30.73 -0.51 8.69
CA ALA A 425 -29.70 -0.37 7.69
C ALA A 425 -28.94 -1.67 7.42
N LEU A 426 -28.63 -2.46 8.47
CA LEU A 426 -27.94 -3.73 8.34
C LEU A 426 -28.77 -4.75 7.54
N ILE A 427 -30.08 -4.83 7.80
CA ILE A 427 -30.99 -5.73 7.10
C ILE A 427 -31.16 -5.32 5.63
N VAL A 428 -31.31 -4.02 5.35
CA VAL A 428 -31.35 -3.50 3.98
C VAL A 428 -30.03 -3.84 3.26
N LEU A 429 -28.88 -3.60 3.89
CA LEU A 429 -27.57 -3.92 3.31
C LEU A 429 -27.45 -5.41 3.02
N LYS A 430 -27.77 -6.29 3.97
CA LYS A 430 -27.74 -7.74 3.78
C LYS A 430 -28.60 -8.14 2.57
N ASN A 431 -29.87 -7.76 2.54
CA ASN A 431 -30.78 -8.21 1.50
C ASN A 431 -30.44 -7.64 0.11
N VAL A 432 -29.98 -6.38 0.02
CA VAL A 432 -29.57 -5.78 -1.26
C VAL A 432 -28.24 -6.36 -1.75
N MET A 433 -27.26 -6.52 -0.86
CA MET A 433 -25.91 -6.97 -1.23
C MET A 433 -25.86 -8.45 -1.60
N VAL A 434 -26.75 -9.30 -1.05
CA VAL A 434 -26.90 -10.72 -1.43
C VAL A 434 -27.11 -10.89 -2.94
N LEU A 435 -27.88 -9.99 -3.58
CA LEU A 435 -28.10 -10.02 -5.04
C LEU A 435 -26.82 -9.83 -5.86
N ILE A 436 -25.79 -9.22 -5.27
CA ILE A 436 -24.53 -8.83 -5.92
C ILE A 436 -23.38 -9.71 -5.47
N GLN A 437 -23.50 -10.34 -4.30
CA GLN A 437 -22.44 -11.07 -3.63
C GLN A 437 -21.79 -12.14 -4.53
N ALA A 438 -22.61 -12.97 -5.19
CA ALA A 438 -22.11 -13.99 -6.10
C ALA A 438 -21.38 -13.39 -7.31
N PHE A 439 -21.91 -12.31 -7.87
CA PHE A 439 -21.27 -11.58 -8.97
C PHE A 439 -19.94 -10.96 -8.54
N GLY A 440 -19.88 -10.28 -7.40
CA GLY A 440 -18.66 -9.69 -6.85
C GLY A 440 -17.58 -10.73 -6.56
N LYS A 441 -17.96 -11.87 -5.96
CA LYS A 441 -17.05 -13.00 -5.72
C LYS A 441 -16.49 -13.56 -7.03
N ASN A 442 -17.33 -13.67 -8.06
CA ASN A 442 -16.91 -14.16 -9.37
C ASN A 442 -15.98 -13.18 -10.10
N LEU A 443 -16.19 -11.86 -9.95
CA LEU A 443 -15.29 -10.83 -10.48
C LEU A 443 -13.89 -10.87 -9.87
N GLN A 444 -13.80 -11.21 -8.59
CA GLN A 444 -12.54 -11.34 -7.85
C GLN A 444 -11.97 -12.77 -7.92
N GLY A 445 -12.65 -13.67 -8.62
CA GLY A 445 -12.29 -15.09 -8.75
C GLY A 445 -11.26 -15.35 -9.85
N LYS A 446 -11.18 -16.60 -10.27
CA LYS A 446 -10.30 -17.05 -11.35
C LYS A 446 -10.88 -16.69 -12.72
N ALA A 447 -10.11 -16.91 -13.78
CA ALA A 447 -10.50 -16.64 -15.17
C ALA A 447 -11.92 -17.11 -15.56
N VAL A 448 -12.26 -18.33 -15.14
CA VAL A 448 -13.57 -18.96 -15.41
C VAL A 448 -14.71 -18.25 -14.66
N ASP A 449 -14.41 -17.76 -13.46
CA ASP A 449 -15.37 -17.05 -12.61
C ASP A 449 -15.66 -15.67 -13.21
N ILE A 450 -14.65 -14.97 -13.74
CA ILE A 450 -14.81 -13.66 -14.41
C ILE A 450 -15.72 -13.75 -15.64
N HIS A 451 -15.58 -14.81 -16.44
CA HIS A 451 -16.46 -15.05 -17.58
C HIS A 451 -17.92 -15.27 -17.14
N SER A 452 -18.10 -16.06 -16.08
CA SER A 452 -19.42 -16.31 -15.48
C SER A 452 -20.03 -15.03 -14.90
N ALA A 453 -19.21 -14.16 -14.28
CA ALA A 453 -19.64 -12.86 -13.78
C ALA A 453 -20.22 -11.99 -14.92
N THR A 454 -19.50 -11.92 -16.04
CA THR A 454 -19.90 -11.13 -17.22
C THR A 454 -21.25 -11.60 -17.78
N ALA A 455 -21.48 -12.92 -17.83
CA ALA A 455 -22.76 -13.47 -18.26
C ALA A 455 -23.90 -13.17 -17.26
N SER A 456 -23.60 -13.17 -15.96
CA SER A 456 -24.59 -12.96 -14.90
C SER A 456 -24.99 -11.50 -14.68
N LEU A 457 -24.19 -10.52 -15.12
CA LEU A 457 -24.41 -9.11 -14.83
C LEU A 457 -25.80 -8.60 -15.28
N THR A 458 -26.24 -9.01 -16.47
CA THR A 458 -27.57 -8.60 -16.97
C THR A 458 -28.68 -9.12 -16.05
N ALA A 459 -28.54 -10.34 -15.52
CA ALA A 459 -29.49 -10.91 -14.58
C ALA A 459 -29.46 -10.18 -13.21
N VAL A 460 -28.27 -9.82 -12.73
CA VAL A 460 -28.12 -9.04 -11.48
C VAL A 460 -28.76 -7.65 -11.62
N LEU A 461 -28.48 -6.93 -12.71
CA LEU A 461 -29.08 -5.62 -12.99
C LEU A 461 -30.61 -5.72 -13.12
N GLN A 462 -31.11 -6.77 -13.76
CA GLN A 462 -32.55 -7.02 -13.85
C GLN A 462 -33.17 -7.30 -12.48
N SER A 463 -32.51 -8.10 -11.62
CA SER A 463 -32.99 -8.41 -10.27
C SER A 463 -33.01 -7.17 -9.37
N LEU A 464 -31.97 -6.32 -9.46
CA LEU A 464 -31.94 -5.04 -8.75
C LEU A 464 -33.05 -4.10 -9.25
N LYS A 465 -33.30 -4.07 -10.55
CA LYS A 465 -34.39 -3.29 -11.13
C LYS A 465 -35.76 -3.78 -10.66
N GLU A 466 -35.98 -5.10 -10.64
CA GLU A 466 -37.20 -5.71 -10.10
C GLU A 466 -37.44 -5.33 -8.64
N MET A 467 -36.39 -5.34 -7.81
CA MET A 467 -36.44 -4.86 -6.43
C MET A 467 -36.81 -3.37 -6.36
N SER A 468 -36.24 -2.54 -7.22
CA SER A 468 -36.58 -1.12 -7.28
C SER A 468 -38.00 -0.85 -7.78
N ASP A 469 -38.50 -1.65 -8.72
CA ASP A 469 -39.84 -1.49 -9.30
C ASP A 469 -40.93 -1.95 -8.31
N ASN A 470 -40.61 -2.90 -7.42
CA ASN A 470 -41.51 -3.43 -6.39
C ASN A 470 -41.07 -3.05 -4.96
N ILE A 471 -40.45 -1.88 -4.79
CA ILE A 471 -39.73 -1.50 -3.56
C ILE A 471 -40.59 -1.55 -2.30
N ASP A 472 -41.89 -1.26 -2.40
CA ASP A 472 -42.80 -1.32 -1.25
C ASP A 472 -42.90 -2.75 -0.68
N VAL A 473 -43.08 -3.76 -1.55
CA VAL A 473 -43.19 -5.16 -1.12
C VAL A 473 -41.90 -5.67 -0.49
N TYR A 474 -40.75 -5.29 -1.07
CA TYR A 474 -39.45 -5.65 -0.50
C TYR A 474 -39.19 -4.92 0.82
N HIS A 475 -39.60 -3.65 0.92
CA HIS A 475 -39.46 -2.89 2.15
C HIS A 475 -40.27 -3.51 3.29
N ASP A 476 -41.52 -3.89 3.05
CA ASP A 476 -42.37 -4.55 4.05
C ASP A 476 -41.67 -5.80 4.63
N PHE A 477 -41.09 -6.64 3.75
CA PHE A 477 -40.33 -7.81 4.19
C PHE A 477 -39.07 -7.44 5.01
N PHE A 478 -38.32 -6.42 4.59
CA PHE A 478 -37.14 -5.95 5.33
C PHE A 478 -37.52 -5.36 6.69
N TYR A 479 -38.60 -4.61 6.74
CA TYR A 479 -39.10 -3.99 7.96
C TYR A 479 -39.62 -5.04 8.95
N ASP A 480 -40.34 -6.05 8.48
CA ASP A 480 -40.76 -7.18 9.30
C ASP A 480 -39.56 -7.98 9.84
N GLU A 481 -38.54 -8.25 9.01
CA GLU A 481 -37.30 -8.90 9.46
C GLU A 481 -36.62 -8.08 10.58
N ALA A 482 -36.61 -6.75 10.45
CA ALA A 482 -36.03 -5.85 11.43
C ALA A 482 -36.81 -5.76 12.74
N ILE A 483 -38.14 -5.72 12.68
CA ILE A 483 -38.99 -5.74 13.87
C ILE A 483 -38.78 -7.05 14.63
N ASN A 484 -38.72 -8.18 13.93
CA ASN A 484 -38.51 -9.48 14.56
C ASN A 484 -37.16 -9.54 15.27
N LEU A 485 -36.09 -9.06 14.62
CA LEU A 485 -34.77 -9.01 15.25
C LEU A 485 -34.74 -8.05 16.45
N ALA A 486 -35.30 -6.85 16.30
CA ALA A 486 -35.39 -5.88 17.38
C ALA A 486 -36.20 -6.41 18.57
N ALA A 487 -37.28 -7.16 18.32
CA ALA A 487 -38.08 -7.79 19.36
C ALA A 487 -37.28 -8.87 20.13
N THR A 488 -36.50 -9.70 19.43
CA THR A 488 -35.62 -10.71 20.06
C THR A 488 -34.58 -10.05 20.97
N MET A 489 -34.06 -8.90 20.57
CA MET A 489 -33.04 -8.14 21.32
C MET A 489 -33.64 -7.12 22.30
N GLU A 490 -34.97 -7.10 22.48
CA GLU A 490 -35.70 -6.14 23.32
C GLU A 490 -35.46 -4.65 22.99
N ILE A 491 -35.18 -4.35 21.73
CA ILE A 491 -34.89 -3.00 21.22
C ILE A 491 -36.20 -2.28 20.84
N PRO A 492 -36.43 -1.04 21.33
CA PRO A 492 -37.61 -0.28 20.95
C PRO A 492 -37.48 0.29 19.53
N VAL A 493 -38.49 0.04 18.70
CA VAL A 493 -38.63 0.70 17.39
C VAL A 493 -38.86 2.20 17.60
N LYS A 494 -37.96 3.03 17.07
CA LYS A 494 -38.01 4.49 17.22
C LYS A 494 -37.38 5.19 16.02
N VAL A 495 -38.05 6.20 15.49
CA VAL A 495 -37.48 7.10 14.48
C VAL A 495 -36.44 8.05 15.10
N PRO A 496 -35.31 8.34 14.41
CA PRO A 496 -34.29 9.29 14.89
C PRO A 496 -34.85 10.68 15.23
N ARG A 497 -34.49 11.19 16.41
CA ARG A 497 -35.00 12.47 16.96
C ARG A 497 -34.78 13.67 16.04
N PHE A 498 -33.67 13.69 15.30
CA PHE A 498 -33.33 14.79 14.39
C PHE A 498 -34.34 14.94 13.25
N PHE A 499 -34.90 13.84 12.76
CA PHE A 499 -35.95 13.87 11.74
C PHE A 499 -37.25 14.48 12.28
N LEU A 500 -37.64 14.12 13.50
CA LEU A 500 -38.82 14.67 14.18
C LEU A 500 -38.70 16.19 14.41
N MET A 501 -37.48 16.69 14.65
CA MET A 501 -37.24 18.14 14.84
C MET A 501 -37.35 18.96 13.55
N LYS A 502 -36.92 18.43 12.39
CA LYS A 502 -36.99 19.14 11.10
C LYS A 502 -38.41 19.31 10.55
N ARG A 503 -39.38 18.51 11.02
CA ARG A 503 -40.77 18.46 10.53
C ARG A 503 -41.81 19.10 11.47
N GLN A 504 -41.39 19.91 12.44
CA GLN A 504 -42.30 20.68 13.32
C GLN A 504 -43.15 21.67 12.49
N GLY A 505 -44.24 21.20 11.89
CA GLY A 505 -45.13 21.98 11.04
C GLY A 505 -46.04 21.15 10.13
N GLU A 506 -45.72 19.88 9.85
CA GLU A 506 -46.57 18.99 9.07
C GLU A 506 -47.24 17.95 9.98
N GLU A 507 -48.53 18.14 10.29
CA GLU A 507 -49.38 17.09 10.87
C GLU A 507 -49.62 15.99 9.82
N ARG A 508 -48.64 15.11 9.64
CA ARG A 508 -48.85 13.76 9.13
C ARG A 508 -48.19 12.81 10.10
N SER A 509 -48.99 11.90 10.68
CA SER A 509 -48.50 10.70 11.33
C SER A 509 -47.62 9.96 10.33
N THR A 510 -46.30 10.23 10.36
CA THR A 510 -45.37 9.48 9.51
C THR A 510 -45.23 8.13 10.21
N GLN A 511 -45.77 7.07 9.62
CA GLN A 511 -45.57 5.72 10.13
C GLN A 511 -44.06 5.45 10.14
N GLU A 512 -43.54 4.83 11.20
CA GLU A 512 -42.09 4.63 11.37
C GLU A 512 -41.49 3.86 10.19
N ASP A 513 -42.27 2.93 9.65
CA ASP A 513 -42.13 2.24 8.37
C ASP A 513 -41.80 3.18 7.18
N ASP A 514 -42.70 4.14 6.87
CA ASP A 514 -42.51 5.10 5.78
C ASP A 514 -41.20 5.90 5.90
N TYR A 515 -40.76 6.21 7.13
CA TYR A 515 -39.48 6.88 7.35
C TYR A 515 -38.31 6.02 6.86
N TYR A 516 -38.23 4.77 7.31
CA TYR A 516 -37.12 3.89 6.95
C TYR A 516 -37.15 3.51 5.46
N LYS A 517 -38.34 3.41 4.87
CA LYS A 517 -38.48 3.24 3.42
C LYS A 517 -37.80 4.37 2.64
N GLU A 518 -38.19 5.61 2.95
CA GLU A 518 -37.75 6.79 2.20
C GLU A 518 -36.30 7.21 2.51
N GLN A 519 -35.81 6.98 3.73
CA GLN A 519 -34.48 7.42 4.16
C GLN A 519 -33.40 6.34 4.05
N VAL A 520 -33.76 5.06 4.11
CA VAL A 520 -32.78 3.96 4.11
C VAL A 520 -32.94 3.07 2.89
N THR A 521 -34.10 2.42 2.72
CA THR A 521 -34.29 1.39 1.69
C THR A 521 -34.25 1.94 0.27
N VAL A 522 -35.08 2.95 -0.05
CA VAL A 522 -35.14 3.55 -1.39
C VAL A 522 -33.79 4.16 -1.79
N PRO A 523 -33.10 4.96 -0.94
CA PRO A 523 -31.79 5.50 -1.29
C PRO A 523 -30.73 4.42 -1.48
N ALA A 524 -30.70 3.38 -0.64
CA ALA A 524 -29.72 2.29 -0.75
C ALA A 524 -29.87 1.54 -2.09
N VAL A 525 -31.09 1.12 -2.44
CA VAL A 525 -31.35 0.39 -3.70
C VAL A 525 -31.03 1.25 -4.91
N LYS A 526 -31.48 2.51 -4.95
CA LYS A 526 -31.18 3.43 -6.05
C LYS A 526 -29.68 3.68 -6.21
N HIS A 527 -28.96 3.84 -5.09
CA HIS A 527 -27.52 4.05 -5.11
C HIS A 527 -26.78 2.85 -5.68
N VAL A 528 -27.11 1.64 -5.23
CA VAL A 528 -26.53 0.40 -5.76
C VAL A 528 -26.76 0.27 -7.27
N ILE A 529 -27.99 0.51 -7.74
CA ILE A 529 -28.31 0.45 -9.16
C ILE A 529 -27.50 1.48 -9.95
N GLY A 530 -27.38 2.72 -9.45
CA GLY A 530 -26.58 3.77 -10.06
C GLY A 530 -25.12 3.36 -10.20
N GLU A 531 -24.47 2.97 -9.10
CA GLU A 531 -23.06 2.58 -9.09
C GLU A 531 -22.79 1.34 -9.95
N MET A 532 -23.69 0.36 -9.94
CA MET A 532 -23.56 -0.82 -10.80
C MET A 532 -23.62 -0.46 -12.29
N ASN A 533 -24.50 0.48 -12.68
CA ASN A 533 -24.55 0.96 -14.07
C ASN A 533 -23.32 1.80 -14.45
N ASP A 534 -22.83 2.63 -13.53
CA ASP A 534 -21.66 3.49 -13.77
C ASP A 534 -20.36 2.66 -13.90
N LEU A 535 -20.17 1.65 -13.05
CA LEU A 535 -18.97 0.80 -13.03
C LEU A 535 -18.96 -0.29 -14.11
N PHE A 536 -20.15 -0.72 -14.55
CA PHE A 536 -20.32 -1.86 -15.46
C PHE A 536 -21.24 -1.54 -16.64
N SER A 537 -21.14 -0.35 -17.23
CA SER A 537 -21.84 -0.07 -18.49
C SER A 537 -21.39 -1.05 -19.61
N GLN A 538 -22.26 -1.28 -20.61
CA GLN A 538 -22.07 -2.27 -21.69
C GLN A 538 -20.71 -2.14 -22.42
N ASP A 539 -20.10 -0.96 -22.45
CA ASP A 539 -18.79 -0.75 -23.09
C ASP A 539 -17.60 -1.05 -22.16
N HIS A 540 -17.78 -0.97 -20.83
CA HIS A 540 -16.74 -1.25 -19.83
C HIS A 540 -16.57 -2.75 -19.55
N ILE A 541 -17.60 -3.56 -19.84
CA ILE A 541 -17.58 -5.03 -19.64
C ILE A 541 -16.88 -5.73 -20.80
N LYS A 542 -16.96 -5.18 -22.02
CA LYS A 542 -16.32 -5.76 -23.21
C LYS A 542 -14.81 -5.93 -22.98
N GLY A 543 -14.16 -4.93 -22.39
CA GLY A 543 -12.76 -4.94 -21.94
C GLY A 543 -12.37 -5.95 -20.84
N LYS A 544 -13.35 -6.56 -20.16
CA LYS A 544 -13.16 -7.39 -18.95
C LYS A 544 -13.42 -8.89 -19.20
N LYS A 545 -13.71 -9.28 -20.44
CA LYS A 545 -14.29 -10.58 -20.77
C LYS A 545 -13.43 -11.80 -20.48
N SER A 546 -12.10 -11.68 -20.36
CA SER A 546 -11.30 -12.85 -20.04
C SER A 546 -9.83 -12.56 -19.66
N THR A 547 -9.23 -13.49 -18.92
CA THR A 547 -7.78 -13.61 -18.61
C THR A 547 -6.95 -13.95 -19.86
N GLN A 548 -7.62 -14.16 -20.99
CA GLN A 548 -7.11 -14.34 -22.33
C GLN A 548 -7.53 -13.15 -23.21
N PRO A 549 -6.68 -12.73 -24.15
CA PRO A 549 -7.03 -11.66 -25.05
C PRO A 549 -8.09 -12.18 -26.04
N ASP A 550 -9.27 -11.58 -26.02
CA ASP A 550 -10.31 -11.76 -27.03
C ASP A 550 -10.46 -10.47 -27.85
N GLU A 551 -10.98 -10.56 -29.07
CA GLU A 551 -11.06 -9.37 -29.94
C GLU A 551 -11.94 -8.27 -29.35
N GLU A 552 -12.99 -8.63 -28.59
CA GLU A 552 -13.92 -7.66 -28.00
C GLU A 552 -13.35 -6.92 -26.79
N SER A 553 -12.46 -7.52 -25.99
CA SER A 553 -11.80 -6.85 -24.86
C SER A 553 -10.70 -5.89 -25.28
N VAL A 554 -10.01 -6.23 -26.37
CA VAL A 554 -8.90 -5.42 -26.86
C VAL A 554 -9.39 -4.31 -27.80
N GLN A 555 -10.64 -4.36 -28.29
CA GLN A 555 -11.25 -3.28 -29.08
C GLN A 555 -11.20 -1.91 -28.39
N VAL A 556 -11.39 -1.87 -27.07
CA VAL A 556 -11.34 -0.63 -26.27
C VAL A 556 -9.95 0.02 -26.30
N PHE A 557 -8.90 -0.79 -26.50
CA PHE A 557 -7.51 -0.35 -26.57
C PHE A 557 -6.93 -0.46 -27.99
N SER A 558 -7.78 -0.54 -29.02
CA SER A 558 -7.34 -0.79 -30.41
C SER A 558 -6.33 0.25 -30.91
N ASP A 559 -6.44 1.51 -30.47
CA ASP A 559 -5.48 2.59 -30.76
C ASP A 559 -4.08 2.36 -30.17
N ASP A 560 -3.98 1.60 -29.08
CA ASP A 560 -2.74 1.37 -28.34
C ASP A 560 -2.00 0.11 -28.82
N ILE A 561 -2.63 -0.66 -29.71
CA ILE A 561 -2.06 -1.87 -30.28
C ILE A 561 -1.10 -1.49 -31.41
N PRO A 562 0.14 -2.02 -31.45
CA PRO A 562 1.14 -1.68 -32.46
C PRO A 562 0.66 -1.87 -33.90
N ASN A 563 -0.08 -2.95 -34.18
CA ASN A 563 -0.70 -3.20 -35.47
C ASN A 563 -2.09 -3.83 -35.30
N ALA A 564 -3.09 -2.99 -35.01
CA ALA A 564 -4.48 -3.38 -34.82
C ALA A 564 -5.06 -4.22 -35.98
N GLY A 565 -4.65 -3.95 -37.24
CA GLY A 565 -5.10 -4.70 -38.41
C GLY A 565 -4.64 -6.17 -38.44
N SER A 566 -3.56 -6.49 -37.74
CA SER A 566 -3.03 -7.86 -37.61
C SER A 566 -3.45 -8.57 -36.32
N LEU A 567 -4.12 -7.87 -35.39
CA LEU A 567 -4.51 -8.41 -34.09
C LEU A 567 -5.34 -9.69 -34.23
N SER A 568 -6.34 -9.69 -35.11
CA SER A 568 -7.24 -10.84 -35.34
C SER A 568 -6.47 -12.10 -35.74
N ALA A 569 -5.57 -11.96 -36.72
CA ALA A 569 -4.75 -13.06 -37.20
C ALA A 569 -3.77 -13.55 -36.12
N GLU A 570 -3.19 -12.62 -35.35
CA GLU A 570 -2.26 -12.91 -34.27
C GLU A 570 -2.95 -13.64 -33.10
N LEU A 571 -4.13 -13.18 -32.70
CA LEU A 571 -4.98 -13.86 -31.72
C LEU A 571 -5.38 -15.24 -32.20
N HIS A 572 -5.79 -15.39 -33.46
CA HIS A 572 -6.10 -16.70 -34.01
C HIS A 572 -4.90 -17.65 -33.94
N CYS A 573 -3.69 -17.19 -34.31
CA CYS A 573 -2.47 -17.98 -34.19
C CYS A 573 -2.16 -18.35 -32.73
N TRP A 574 -2.35 -17.42 -31.80
CA TRP A 574 -2.22 -17.66 -30.36
C TRP A 574 -3.17 -18.77 -29.89
N TRP A 575 -4.46 -18.68 -30.25
CA TRP A 575 -5.46 -19.69 -29.91
C TRP A 575 -5.16 -21.05 -30.53
N VAL A 576 -4.77 -21.10 -31.81
CA VAL A 576 -4.39 -22.35 -32.48
C VAL A 576 -3.24 -23.03 -31.76
N LYS A 577 -2.23 -22.28 -31.33
CA LYS A 577 -1.09 -22.81 -30.57
C LYS A 577 -1.53 -23.49 -29.26
N TRP A 578 -2.43 -22.87 -28.51
CA TRP A 578 -2.90 -23.42 -27.23
C TRP A 578 -3.95 -24.53 -27.39
N SER A 579 -4.68 -24.55 -28.52
CA SER A 579 -5.65 -25.61 -28.84
C SER A 579 -5.01 -26.94 -29.29
N LYS A 580 -3.79 -26.91 -29.85
CA LYS A 580 -3.11 -28.08 -30.46
C LYS A 580 -2.06 -28.75 -29.56
N LYS A 581 -2.05 -28.46 -28.25
CA LYS A 581 -0.97 -28.94 -27.36
C LYS A 581 -1.01 -30.45 -27.10
N SER A 582 0.20 -31.03 -27.01
CA SER A 582 0.48 -32.41 -26.57
C SER A 582 0.15 -32.62 -25.09
N LYS A 583 -0.29 -33.84 -24.72
CA LYS A 583 -0.66 -34.25 -23.34
C LYS A 583 0.39 -33.78 -22.31
N GLY A 584 0.04 -32.80 -21.47
CA GLY A 584 0.84 -32.38 -20.31
C GLY A 584 1.02 -30.87 -20.12
N GLU A 585 0.86 -30.04 -21.15
CA GLU A 585 1.00 -28.59 -21.04
C GLU A 585 -0.35 -27.88 -20.90
N THR A 586 -0.65 -27.36 -19.71
CA THR A 586 -1.86 -26.55 -19.46
C THR A 586 -1.61 -25.07 -19.79
N PHE A 587 -2.63 -24.38 -20.30
CA PHE A 587 -2.61 -22.91 -20.38
C PHE A 587 -2.38 -22.33 -18.98
N PRO A 588 -1.55 -21.29 -18.80
CA PRO A 588 -1.30 -20.73 -17.49
C PRO A 588 -2.59 -20.24 -16.81
N ALA A 589 -2.67 -20.38 -15.49
CA ALA A 589 -3.89 -20.07 -14.75
C ALA A 589 -4.08 -18.56 -14.51
N SER A 590 -3.01 -17.76 -14.62
CA SER A 590 -2.99 -16.33 -14.37
C SER A 590 -2.48 -15.52 -15.58
N LEU A 591 -2.87 -14.23 -15.63
CA LEU A 591 -2.31 -13.27 -16.58
C LEU A 591 -0.81 -13.06 -16.36
N HIS A 592 -0.35 -13.11 -15.11
CA HIS A 592 1.06 -13.01 -14.76
C HIS A 592 1.88 -14.13 -15.40
N ASP A 593 1.48 -15.39 -15.16
CA ASP A 593 2.14 -16.55 -15.74
C ASP A 593 2.11 -16.52 -17.27
N THR A 594 0.99 -16.02 -17.83
CA THR A 594 0.84 -15.87 -19.27
C THR A 594 1.84 -14.88 -19.84
N LEU A 595 2.06 -13.73 -19.19
CA LEU A 595 3.06 -12.74 -19.62
C LEU A 595 4.50 -13.30 -19.55
N GLN A 596 4.80 -14.16 -18.58
CA GLN A 596 6.13 -14.76 -18.40
C GLN A 596 6.50 -15.78 -19.50
N LEU A 597 5.54 -16.27 -20.27
CA LEU A 597 5.80 -17.19 -21.36
C LEU A 597 6.79 -16.58 -22.38
N ALA A 598 7.85 -17.35 -22.68
CA ALA A 598 8.86 -16.97 -23.67
C ALA A 598 8.26 -16.74 -25.06
N ASP A 599 7.12 -17.37 -25.35
CA ASP A 599 6.45 -17.34 -26.63
C ASP A 599 5.69 -16.04 -26.93
N VAL A 600 5.28 -15.30 -25.90
CA VAL A 600 4.46 -14.09 -26.06
C VAL A 600 5.23 -13.01 -26.84
N LYS A 601 6.58 -13.05 -26.80
CA LYS A 601 7.43 -12.13 -27.59
C LYS A 601 7.22 -12.25 -29.10
N PHE A 602 6.71 -13.38 -29.59
CA PHE A 602 6.41 -13.59 -31.02
C PHE A 602 5.02 -13.05 -31.41
N PHE A 603 4.24 -12.61 -30.42
CA PHE A 603 2.91 -12.07 -30.59
C PHE A 603 2.88 -10.66 -29.96
N PRO A 604 3.39 -9.62 -30.66
CA PRO A 604 3.51 -8.26 -30.12
C PRO A 604 2.17 -7.57 -29.81
N ASN A 605 1.11 -7.82 -30.59
CA ASN A 605 -0.21 -7.27 -30.32
C ASN A 605 -0.84 -7.96 -29.09
N VAL A 606 -0.70 -9.29 -28.99
CA VAL A 606 -1.14 -10.09 -27.84
C VAL A 606 -0.38 -9.67 -26.58
N MET A 607 0.94 -9.46 -26.66
CA MET A 607 1.74 -8.95 -25.55
C MET A 607 1.19 -7.61 -25.05
N THR A 608 0.92 -6.68 -25.96
CA THR A 608 0.42 -5.35 -25.61
C THR A 608 -0.97 -5.44 -24.97
N ALA A 609 -1.86 -6.25 -25.53
CA ALA A 609 -3.17 -6.54 -24.96
C ALA A 609 -3.07 -7.12 -23.54
N LEU A 610 -2.19 -8.11 -23.33
CA LEU A 610 -1.98 -8.71 -22.01
C LEU A 610 -1.43 -7.71 -20.99
N ARG A 611 -0.54 -6.80 -21.40
CA ARG A 611 -0.04 -5.72 -20.53
C ARG A 611 -1.13 -4.71 -20.17
N LEU A 612 -1.98 -4.33 -21.13
CA LEU A 612 -3.13 -3.45 -20.91
C LEU A 612 -4.19 -4.07 -20.00
N LEU A 613 -4.51 -5.34 -20.19
CA LEU A 613 -5.40 -6.07 -19.29
C LEU A 613 -4.80 -6.14 -17.88
N SER A 614 -3.49 -6.37 -17.79
CA SER A 614 -2.75 -6.51 -16.52
C SER A 614 -2.74 -5.27 -15.63
N ILE A 615 -2.82 -4.07 -16.22
CA ILE A 615 -2.89 -2.83 -15.44
C ILE A 615 -4.30 -2.55 -14.91
N LEU A 616 -5.33 -3.27 -15.35
CA LEU A 616 -6.71 -3.02 -14.92
C LEU A 616 -6.89 -3.27 -13.41
N PRO A 617 -7.41 -2.28 -12.67
CA PRO A 617 -7.68 -2.38 -11.22
C PRO A 617 -8.65 -3.49 -10.80
N THR A 618 -9.49 -4.00 -11.72
CA THR A 618 -10.42 -5.11 -11.44
C THR A 618 -9.73 -6.43 -11.17
N LEU A 619 -8.48 -6.60 -11.64
CA LEU A 619 -7.73 -7.82 -11.42
C LEU A 619 -7.07 -7.79 -10.05
N ALA A 620 -7.36 -8.81 -9.24
CA ALA A 620 -6.65 -9.05 -8.00
C ALA A 620 -5.14 -9.17 -8.28
N LEU A 621 -4.33 -8.50 -7.47
CA LEU A 621 -2.88 -8.60 -7.51
C LEU A 621 -2.43 -9.86 -6.77
N GLU A 622 -1.32 -10.44 -7.22
CA GLU A 622 -0.62 -11.45 -6.42
C GLU A 622 -0.10 -10.81 -5.13
N ASP A 623 0.05 -11.62 -4.07
CA ASP A 623 0.42 -11.12 -2.74
C ASP A 623 1.75 -10.35 -2.72
N SER A 624 2.65 -10.64 -3.65
CA SER A 624 3.94 -9.99 -3.89
C SER A 624 3.84 -8.61 -4.53
N SER A 625 2.73 -8.30 -5.19
CA SER A 625 2.54 -7.09 -6.00
C SER A 625 1.70 -6.00 -5.29
N ASP A 626 0.93 -6.36 -4.26
CA ASP A 626 0.10 -5.45 -3.43
C ASP A 626 0.84 -4.88 -2.20
N VAL A 627 2.18 -4.95 -2.19
CA VAL A 627 2.99 -4.62 -1.01
C VAL A 627 2.83 -3.16 -0.59
N ALA A 628 2.77 -2.22 -1.54
CA ALA A 628 2.62 -0.80 -1.23
C ALA A 628 1.30 -0.49 -0.50
N PHE A 629 0.18 -1.07 -0.94
CA PHE A 629 -1.11 -0.87 -0.28
C PHE A 629 -1.18 -1.55 1.10
N LYS A 630 -0.58 -2.74 1.24
CA LYS A 630 -0.44 -3.41 2.55
C LYS A 630 0.36 -2.55 3.52
N ARG A 631 1.53 -2.02 3.11
CA ARG A 631 2.33 -1.09 3.92
C ARG A 631 1.58 0.18 4.27
N TYR A 632 0.86 0.76 3.30
CA TYR A 632 0.01 1.93 3.54
C TYR A 632 -1.04 1.66 4.63
N ARG A 633 -1.77 0.55 4.55
CA ARG A 633 -2.75 0.17 5.58
C ARG A 633 -2.08 0.01 6.94
N MET A 634 -0.97 -0.72 7.00
CA MET A 634 -0.20 -0.90 8.24
C MET A 634 0.25 0.44 8.84
N TYR A 635 0.72 1.38 8.02
CA TYR A 635 1.12 2.71 8.49
C TYR A 635 -0.07 3.48 9.06
N ILE A 636 -1.20 3.52 8.33
CA ILE A 636 -2.39 4.28 8.76
C ILE A 636 -3.06 3.68 10.01
N GLU A 637 -3.11 2.35 10.12
CA GLU A 637 -3.74 1.64 11.24
C GLU A 637 -2.87 1.66 12.51
N ASN A 638 -1.54 1.56 12.38
CA ASN A 638 -0.65 1.42 13.56
C ASN A 638 -0.01 2.74 14.03
N MET A 639 0.10 3.77 13.18
CA MET A 639 0.69 5.04 13.61
C MET A 639 -0.32 5.87 14.41
N PRO A 640 0.08 6.47 15.55
CA PRO A 640 -0.76 7.42 16.27
C PRO A 640 -1.07 8.69 15.46
N ASP A 641 -2.29 9.21 15.55
CA ASP A 641 -2.75 10.37 14.76
C ASP A 641 -1.90 11.64 14.97
N ASN A 642 -1.36 11.83 16.17
CA ASN A 642 -0.47 12.95 16.50
C ASN A 642 0.94 12.84 15.88
N VAL A 643 1.30 11.67 15.36
CA VAL A 643 2.62 11.37 14.77
C VAL A 643 2.52 11.11 13.26
N LYS A 644 1.34 10.79 12.73
CA LYS A 644 1.12 10.59 11.30
C LYS A 644 1.60 11.80 10.50
N SER A 645 2.41 11.54 9.48
CA SER A 645 2.95 12.54 8.56
C SER A 645 2.94 12.01 7.13
N LYS A 646 2.62 12.90 6.17
CA LYS A 646 2.62 12.60 4.73
C LYS A 646 4.01 12.14 4.25
N SER A 647 5.06 12.82 4.71
CA SER A 647 6.45 12.55 4.35
C SER A 647 6.92 11.21 4.87
N LEU A 648 6.64 10.94 6.16
CA LEU A 648 7.05 9.71 6.81
C LEU A 648 6.37 8.49 6.18
N ALA A 649 5.08 8.62 5.88
CA ALA A 649 4.33 7.61 5.13
C ALA A 649 4.95 7.36 3.74
N LEU A 650 5.31 8.41 2.99
CA LEU A 650 5.90 8.27 1.67
C LEU A 650 7.24 7.50 1.72
N PHE A 651 8.08 7.77 2.72
CA PHE A 651 9.36 7.08 2.92
C PHE A 651 9.16 5.63 3.37
N ASN A 652 8.29 5.40 4.37
CA ASN A 652 8.04 4.06 4.89
C ASN A 652 7.37 3.15 3.84
N ILE A 653 6.43 3.66 3.06
CA ILE A 653 5.72 2.81 2.09
C ILE A 653 6.64 2.45 0.91
N ASN A 654 7.52 3.36 0.50
CA ASN A 654 8.41 3.22 -0.66
C ASN A 654 9.89 2.96 -0.28
N TYR A 655 10.19 2.33 0.86
CA TYR A 655 11.59 2.06 1.25
C TYR A 655 12.35 1.18 0.25
N ASP A 656 11.64 0.45 -0.60
CA ASP A 656 12.23 -0.38 -1.66
C ASP A 656 12.71 0.42 -2.87
N VAL A 657 12.41 1.72 -2.93
CA VAL A 657 12.99 2.63 -3.92
C VAL A 657 14.45 2.85 -3.56
N GLY A 658 15.37 2.31 -4.35
CA GLY A 658 16.80 2.51 -4.14
C GLY A 658 17.17 4.00 -4.06
N PHE A 659 17.78 4.39 -2.95
CA PHE A 659 18.21 5.77 -2.71
C PHE A 659 19.62 5.98 -3.25
N ASP A 660 19.76 6.89 -4.23
CA ASP A 660 21.06 7.37 -4.68
C ASP A 660 21.30 8.74 -4.04
N LEU A 661 22.16 8.75 -3.02
CA LEU A 661 22.44 9.94 -2.23
C LEU A 661 23.11 11.03 -3.07
N ASP A 662 23.88 10.67 -4.11
CA ASP A 662 24.48 11.63 -5.03
C ASP A 662 23.40 12.42 -5.78
N SER A 663 22.48 11.71 -6.45
CA SER A 663 21.34 12.33 -7.13
C SER A 663 20.47 13.18 -6.18
N MET A 664 20.31 12.77 -4.92
CA MET A 664 19.54 13.54 -3.94
C MET A 664 20.23 14.85 -3.54
N VAL A 665 21.55 14.84 -3.39
CA VAL A 665 22.32 16.06 -3.11
C VAL A 665 22.30 17.00 -4.32
N GLU A 666 22.42 16.48 -5.53
CA GLU A 666 22.26 17.29 -6.75
C GLU A 666 20.86 17.92 -6.84
N LEU A 667 19.82 17.17 -6.47
CA LEU A 667 18.45 17.69 -6.41
C LEU A 667 18.33 18.80 -5.34
N TYR A 668 18.94 18.63 -4.18
CA TYR A 668 18.99 19.67 -3.14
C TYR A 668 19.63 20.95 -3.67
N GLN A 669 20.81 20.84 -4.29
CA GLN A 669 21.55 21.96 -4.85
C GLN A 669 20.77 22.69 -5.94
N LYS A 670 20.09 21.94 -6.81
CA LYS A 670 19.23 22.51 -7.87
C LYS A 670 18.00 23.23 -7.32
N THR A 671 17.43 22.73 -6.24
CA THR A 671 16.18 23.25 -5.66
C THR A 671 16.44 24.48 -4.79
N TYR A 672 17.62 24.57 -4.16
CA TYR A 672 17.99 25.65 -3.23
C TYR A 672 19.36 26.27 -3.57
N PRO A 673 19.52 26.92 -4.74
CA PRO A 673 20.80 27.50 -5.15
C PRO A 673 21.24 28.67 -4.27
N GLU A 674 20.31 29.46 -3.73
CA GLU A 674 20.60 30.69 -2.96
C GLU A 674 21.21 30.44 -1.58
N ARG A 675 21.17 29.20 -1.06
CA ARG A 675 21.80 28.87 0.24
C ARG A 675 23.31 28.59 0.14
N GLN A 676 23.86 28.46 -1.07
CA GLN A 676 25.30 28.29 -1.27
C GLN A 676 26.07 29.62 -1.24
N GLU A 677 25.41 30.73 -1.59
CA GLU A 677 26.04 32.06 -1.64
C GLU A 677 26.23 32.74 -0.28
N VAL A 678 25.76 32.11 0.81
CA VAL A 678 25.95 32.59 2.19
C VAL A 678 26.72 31.54 2.99
N SER A 679 27.92 31.20 2.51
CA SER A 679 28.93 30.40 3.23
C SER A 679 30.13 31.26 3.57
#